data_AF-A0A7Y5Q2T3-F1
#
_entry.id   AF-A0A7Y5Q2T3-F1
#
_cell.length_a   1.000
_cell.length_b   1.000
_cell.length_c   1.000
_cell.angle_alpha   90.00
_cell.angle_beta   90.00
_cell.angle_gamma   90.00
#
_symmetry.space_group_name_H-M   'P 1'
#
loop_
_entity.id
_entity.type
_entity.pdbx_description
1 polymer ?
#
loop_
_entity_poly.entity_id
_entity_poly.type
_entity_poly.pdbx_seq_one_letter_code
_entity_poly.pdbx_strand_id
1 'polypeptide(L)'
;MLSVAASLGLALWVAPADTNLLLNPQFAFHSFDNSRSADAASYRSGSVPGWSSAVYNDVRVIRSPQAGFRTAFPVEAVVAIQPGKKIEQLVLLAEAGLDHGDQVSLSVFGRQAKPDSLRATIHLLRLDSATGTWSPGEFGLEDKRTFPRHSRGELVASVGGQANSGTGVDFETKVEGVTIVGAFTEGPDAATDQPNTIALMIELANASDQVVSVYSPCLVRGGSALNRLPAARSLPEYYRGLPRTIQKLWRGEPLHIVAMGSSIDRGSANPPMYGYDEDPSSPTFKQPLGTRDFDGARVGHPEWEPYIARWQHYFTYTGRLRRALMARYNLPMDRLLLNMMAVDGSSISEAHSGFAAYASLALPPDPEANGHRGGKSWQELYPALFARPEGARPDLVIFGSGANEKVDGADEVALFEGAIRWFQRHYPGIEFVFCMWQNREGYTPNTGHLMELALRYQIPYVDLGVPLNLTTRYGNSYALVPKDGHPQAAAHDIWARVLERAFEVADPVVSGVAQLHLPARAHPAAVGWEGDITTHSAGSPRLRNNSGLLLDDTMVNLWASGKDEAVTVKVDGAEHRGSRRRPMGARDLRNSSFAVGRLTLGDRHVVEVAGTEARLVAADTKVVPGRQWHGVDSARWELAGLTPQPYTSAWGAPYGGVQVVVPVGQSIAIELPATDLSVAYVDRADGGLLRVDVSGQSRLEQATNVAFTDAAGEALWMENRKGIRNLPYGLHQVRLTAVEAPVAVLGVFSYDTRPNLANERVVRGQAVPGEALSFATPFAARPLVRTGGGLLVKSADLTPAGATFSGTGPGWYEFVGE
;
A
#
# COMPACT_ATOMS: atom_id res chain seq x y z
N MET A 1 25.53 -3.77 27.61
CA MET A 1 25.95 -5.17 27.86
C MET A 1 24.69 -6.02 27.77
N LEU A 2 24.42 -6.90 26.81
CA LEU A 2 25.25 -7.69 25.91
C LEU A 2 25.07 -7.28 24.43
N SER A 3 26.19 -7.06 23.75
CA SER A 3 26.31 -7.16 22.30
C SER A 3 26.67 -8.61 21.96
N VAL A 4 25.87 -9.26 21.14
CA VAL A 4 26.37 -10.36 20.30
C VAL A 4 26.08 -9.95 18.87
N ALA A 5 27.15 -9.57 18.18
CA ALA A 5 27.18 -9.35 16.76
C ALA A 5 26.76 -10.65 16.06
N ALA A 6 25.62 -10.62 15.37
CA ALA A 6 25.25 -11.63 14.41
C ALA A 6 26.00 -11.35 13.10
N SER A 7 27.28 -11.71 13.06
CA SER A 7 27.96 -12.06 11.82
C SER A 7 27.37 -13.39 11.34
N LEU A 8 26.23 -13.32 10.67
CA LEU A 8 25.68 -14.42 9.87
C LEU A 8 26.48 -14.46 8.57
N GLY A 9 27.50 -15.33 8.53
CA GLY A 9 27.97 -15.86 7.26
C GLY A 9 26.77 -16.51 6.56
N LEU A 10 26.55 -16.14 5.30
CA LEU A 10 25.58 -16.79 4.41
C LEU A 10 25.96 -18.27 4.25
N ALA A 11 25.45 -19.12 5.13
CA ALA A 11 25.33 -20.53 4.84
C ALA A 11 24.24 -20.66 3.77
N LEU A 12 24.63 -21.01 2.54
CA LEU A 12 23.70 -21.46 1.51
C LEU A 12 22.84 -22.57 2.12
N TRP A 13 21.54 -22.31 2.24
CA TRP A 13 20.59 -23.30 2.72
C TRP A 13 20.39 -24.33 1.61
N VAL A 14 21.22 -25.38 1.61
CA VAL A 14 21.07 -26.52 0.71
C VAL A 14 19.95 -27.40 1.27
N ALA A 15 18.88 -27.60 0.51
CA ALA A 15 17.80 -28.49 0.93
C ALA A 15 18.35 -29.91 1.15
N PRO A 16 18.08 -30.56 2.29
CA PRO A 16 18.49 -31.94 2.52
C PRO A 16 17.89 -32.87 1.48
N ALA A 17 18.63 -33.92 1.08
CA ALA A 17 18.16 -34.94 0.14
C ALA A 17 16.86 -35.64 0.59
N ASP A 18 16.56 -35.62 1.90
CA ASP A 18 15.44 -36.34 2.52
C ASP A 18 14.21 -35.46 2.82
N THR A 19 13.92 -34.47 1.97
CA THR A 19 12.72 -33.61 2.12
C THR A 19 11.94 -33.44 0.82
N ASN A 20 10.64 -33.21 0.94
CA ASN A 20 9.76 -32.92 -0.19
C ASN A 20 9.78 -31.42 -0.50
N LEU A 21 10.26 -31.07 -1.69
CA LEU A 21 10.45 -29.68 -2.13
C LEU A 21 9.13 -28.97 -2.47
N LEU A 22 8.00 -29.69 -2.57
CA LEU A 22 6.69 -29.11 -2.87
C LEU A 22 6.09 -28.39 -1.66
N LEU A 23 5.30 -27.35 -1.94
CA LEU A 23 4.39 -26.74 -0.97
C LEU A 23 3.08 -27.54 -0.91
N ASN A 24 2.55 -27.73 0.29
CA ASN A 24 1.30 -28.45 0.53
C ASN A 24 1.16 -29.81 -0.21
N PRO A 25 2.15 -30.72 -0.12
CA PRO A 25 2.07 -32.03 -0.78
C PRO A 25 1.00 -32.96 -0.19
N GLN A 26 0.42 -32.61 0.95
CA GLN A 26 -0.70 -33.31 1.59
C GLN A 26 -2.05 -32.91 0.99
N PHE A 27 -2.07 -31.85 0.18
CA PHE A 27 -3.28 -31.22 -0.34
C PHE A 27 -4.24 -30.78 0.77
N ALA A 28 -3.70 -30.28 1.89
CA ALA A 28 -4.49 -29.69 2.94
C ALA A 28 -5.27 -28.48 2.39
N PHE A 29 -6.53 -28.32 2.79
CA PHE A 29 -7.40 -27.28 2.25
C PHE A 29 -8.48 -26.89 3.26
N HIS A 30 -8.95 -25.65 3.14
CA HIS A 30 -10.17 -25.21 3.79
C HIS A 30 -11.34 -25.27 2.80
N SER A 31 -12.47 -25.84 3.22
CA SER A 31 -13.71 -25.79 2.42
C SER A 31 -14.48 -24.54 2.80
N PHE A 32 -14.60 -23.58 1.86
CA PHE A 32 -15.40 -22.37 2.03
C PHE A 32 -16.73 -22.42 1.26
N ASP A 33 -16.94 -23.38 0.35
CA ASP A 33 -18.18 -23.50 -0.42
C ASP A 33 -19.40 -23.67 0.49
N ASN A 34 -19.24 -24.40 1.61
CA ASN A 34 -20.24 -24.54 2.67
C ASN A 34 -20.76 -23.19 3.20
N SER A 35 -19.89 -22.19 3.32
CA SER A 35 -20.25 -20.85 3.79
C SER A 35 -21.10 -20.07 2.78
N ARG A 36 -21.06 -20.47 1.50
CA ARG A 36 -21.85 -19.86 0.41
C ARG A 36 -23.16 -20.58 0.16
N SER A 37 -23.14 -21.91 0.18
CA SER A 37 -24.29 -22.75 -0.14
C SER A 37 -25.16 -23.09 1.06
N ALA A 38 -24.73 -22.72 2.28
CA ALA A 38 -25.32 -23.16 3.54
C ALA A 38 -25.38 -24.71 3.67
N ASP A 39 -24.47 -25.41 2.99
CA ASP A 39 -24.28 -26.87 3.10
C ASP A 39 -23.34 -27.19 4.27
N ALA A 40 -23.59 -28.27 5.01
CA ALA A 40 -22.68 -28.74 6.06
C ALA A 40 -21.42 -29.42 5.50
N ALA A 41 -21.40 -29.76 4.21
CA ALA A 41 -20.28 -30.45 3.56
C ALA A 41 -19.00 -29.61 3.56
N SER A 42 -18.06 -29.93 4.46
CA SER A 42 -16.74 -29.29 4.58
C SER A 42 -15.58 -30.18 4.09
N TYR A 43 -15.89 -31.27 3.38
CA TYR A 43 -14.91 -32.29 3.01
C TYR A 43 -14.37 -32.15 1.58
N ARG A 44 -14.69 -31.06 0.87
CA ARG A 44 -14.21 -30.81 -0.51
C ARG A 44 -14.04 -29.32 -0.84
N SER A 45 -13.16 -29.01 -1.79
CA SER A 45 -12.97 -27.67 -2.38
C SER A 45 -12.64 -27.79 -3.87
N GLY A 46 -12.95 -26.76 -4.65
CA GLY A 46 -12.63 -26.67 -6.08
C GLY A 46 -11.24 -26.10 -6.39
N SER A 47 -10.43 -25.83 -5.36
CA SER A 47 -9.05 -25.33 -5.48
C SER A 47 -8.17 -25.91 -4.37
N VAL A 48 -6.85 -25.89 -4.58
CA VAL A 48 -5.85 -26.46 -3.65
C VAL A 48 -4.84 -25.39 -3.28
N PRO A 49 -4.70 -25.05 -1.98
CA PRO A 49 -3.69 -24.11 -1.52
C PRO A 49 -2.26 -24.48 -1.98
N GLY A 50 -1.51 -23.51 -2.50
CA GLY A 50 -0.16 -23.71 -3.05
C GLY A 50 -0.10 -24.36 -4.43
N TRP A 51 -1.23 -24.65 -5.06
CA TRP A 51 -1.28 -25.26 -6.39
C TRP A 51 -2.26 -24.51 -7.31
N SER A 52 -1.83 -24.22 -8.53
CA SER A 52 -2.60 -23.45 -9.50
C SER A 52 -3.45 -24.38 -10.39
N SER A 53 -4.68 -23.96 -10.66
CA SER A 53 -5.53 -24.46 -11.75
C SER A 53 -6.06 -23.27 -12.55
N ALA A 54 -6.47 -23.49 -13.80
CA ALA A 54 -6.92 -22.38 -14.66
C ALA A 54 -8.24 -21.77 -14.16
N VAL A 55 -9.17 -22.63 -13.73
CA VAL A 55 -10.47 -22.23 -13.18
C VAL A 55 -10.77 -23.03 -11.91
N TYR A 56 -11.61 -22.47 -11.04
CA TYR A 56 -12.20 -23.21 -9.92
C TYR A 56 -12.95 -24.44 -10.44
N ASN A 57 -12.85 -25.57 -9.74
CA ASN A 57 -13.41 -26.88 -10.13
C ASN A 57 -12.76 -27.59 -11.33
N ASP A 58 -11.71 -27.05 -11.96
CA ASP A 58 -10.87 -27.86 -12.85
C ASP A 58 -10.23 -29.04 -12.10
N VAL A 59 -10.05 -28.86 -10.79
CA VAL A 59 -9.76 -29.92 -9.83
C VAL A 59 -10.76 -29.89 -8.69
N ARG A 60 -10.86 -31.00 -7.97
CA ARG A 60 -11.57 -31.07 -6.69
C ARG A 60 -10.70 -31.78 -5.67
N VAL A 61 -10.35 -31.09 -4.60
CA VAL A 61 -9.69 -31.71 -3.46
C VAL A 61 -10.74 -32.25 -2.50
N ILE A 62 -10.52 -33.45 -1.99
CA ILE A 62 -11.47 -34.22 -1.19
C ILE A 62 -10.72 -34.83 -0.01
N ARG A 63 -11.24 -34.68 1.21
CA ARG A 63 -10.68 -35.37 2.39
C ARG A 63 -10.69 -36.88 2.13
N SER A 64 -9.58 -37.55 2.38
CA SER A 64 -9.39 -38.95 1.95
C SER A 64 -10.48 -39.93 2.40
N PRO A 65 -11.12 -39.81 3.59
CA PRO A 65 -12.21 -40.70 3.98
C PRO A 65 -13.46 -40.60 3.08
N GLN A 66 -13.59 -39.51 2.32
CA GLN A 66 -14.71 -39.24 1.41
C GLN A 66 -14.36 -39.47 -0.07
N ALA A 67 -13.14 -39.92 -0.39
CA ALA A 67 -12.67 -40.09 -1.77
C ALA A 67 -13.33 -41.28 -2.50
N GLY A 68 -14.03 -42.17 -1.79
CA GLY A 68 -14.72 -43.32 -2.38
C GLY A 68 -13.81 -44.49 -2.78
N PHE A 69 -12.52 -44.43 -2.45
CA PHE A 69 -11.56 -45.53 -2.62
C PHE A 69 -10.52 -45.51 -1.48
N ARG A 70 -9.81 -46.63 -1.31
CA ARG A 70 -8.73 -46.74 -0.32
C ARG A 70 -7.41 -46.36 -0.98
N THR A 71 -6.71 -45.39 -0.40
CA THR A 71 -5.34 -45.02 -0.81
C THR A 71 -4.33 -46.09 -0.36
N ALA A 72 -3.18 -46.16 -1.03
CA ALA A 72 -2.13 -47.14 -0.73
C ALA A 72 -1.59 -47.01 0.71
N PHE A 73 -1.68 -45.82 1.27
CA PHE A 73 -1.35 -45.47 2.65
C PHE A 73 -2.24 -44.32 3.12
N PRO A 74 -2.39 -44.09 4.44
CA PRO A 74 -3.17 -42.96 4.96
C PRO A 74 -2.65 -41.63 4.44
N VAL A 75 -3.55 -40.79 3.92
CA VAL A 75 -3.28 -39.42 3.47
C VAL A 75 -4.40 -38.50 3.94
N GLU A 76 -4.14 -37.20 3.96
CA GLU A 76 -5.13 -36.20 4.38
C GLU A 76 -6.21 -35.98 3.32
N ALA A 77 -5.78 -35.73 2.09
CA ALA A 77 -6.67 -35.44 0.98
C ALA A 77 -6.18 -36.06 -0.35
N VAL A 78 -7.12 -36.11 -1.30
CA VAL A 78 -6.94 -36.57 -2.67
C VAL A 78 -7.43 -35.46 -3.60
N VAL A 79 -6.72 -35.25 -4.71
CA VAL A 79 -7.12 -34.29 -5.75
C VAL A 79 -7.66 -35.05 -6.95
N ALA A 80 -8.94 -34.86 -7.25
CA ALA A 80 -9.59 -35.32 -8.48
C ALA A 80 -9.41 -34.28 -9.58
N ILE A 81 -8.66 -34.61 -10.63
CA ILE A 81 -8.39 -33.75 -11.78
C ILE A 81 -9.42 -34.06 -12.88
N GLN A 82 -10.16 -33.06 -13.34
CA GLN A 82 -11.17 -33.25 -14.37
C GLN A 82 -10.56 -33.62 -15.73
N PRO A 83 -11.32 -34.27 -16.64
CA PRO A 83 -10.85 -34.58 -17.99
C PRO A 83 -10.23 -33.39 -18.72
N GLY A 84 -9.04 -33.58 -19.29
CA GLY A 84 -8.29 -32.55 -20.00
C GLY A 84 -7.80 -31.37 -19.14
N LYS A 85 -7.93 -31.46 -17.81
CA LYS A 85 -7.46 -30.42 -16.88
C LYS A 85 -6.15 -30.80 -16.24
N LYS A 86 -5.55 -29.82 -15.56
CA LYS A 86 -4.27 -29.96 -14.87
C LYS A 86 -4.22 -29.14 -13.59
N ILE A 87 -3.28 -29.51 -12.74
CA ILE A 87 -2.88 -28.76 -11.55
C ILE A 87 -1.36 -28.62 -11.55
N GLU A 88 -0.88 -27.46 -11.13
CA GLU A 88 0.51 -27.06 -11.29
C GLU A 88 1.08 -26.42 -10.04
N GLN A 89 2.38 -26.59 -9.81
CA GLN A 89 3.12 -25.83 -8.80
C GLN A 89 4.46 -25.35 -9.36
N LEU A 90 4.66 -24.03 -9.34
CA LEU A 90 5.93 -23.42 -9.66
C LEU A 90 6.85 -23.47 -8.44
N VAL A 91 8.07 -23.94 -8.63
CA VAL A 91 9.11 -24.03 -7.61
C VAL A 91 10.34 -23.26 -8.10
N LEU A 92 10.57 -22.07 -7.55
CA LEU A 92 11.81 -21.33 -7.82
C LEU A 92 13.02 -22.15 -7.32
N LEU A 93 14.09 -22.22 -8.12
CA LEU A 93 15.31 -22.94 -7.73
C LEU A 93 15.85 -22.40 -6.40
N ALA A 94 15.88 -21.07 -6.28
CA ALA A 94 16.25 -20.34 -5.07
C ALA A 94 15.49 -20.79 -3.81
N GLU A 95 14.16 -20.97 -3.92
CA GLU A 95 13.34 -21.32 -2.77
C GLU A 95 13.45 -22.80 -2.39
N ALA A 96 13.76 -23.67 -3.36
CA ALA A 96 14.02 -25.08 -3.12
C ALA A 96 15.49 -25.40 -2.83
N GLY A 97 16.35 -24.37 -2.78
CA GLY A 97 17.79 -24.48 -2.60
C GLY A 97 18.51 -25.24 -3.72
N LEU A 98 17.89 -25.40 -4.89
CA LEU A 98 18.41 -26.16 -6.04
C LEU A 98 19.39 -25.32 -6.86
N ASP A 99 20.31 -25.98 -7.56
CA ASP A 99 21.28 -25.34 -8.46
C ASP A 99 21.29 -25.97 -9.87
N HIS A 100 21.92 -25.30 -10.83
CA HIS A 100 22.19 -25.88 -12.15
C HIS A 100 23.06 -27.13 -12.00
N GLY A 101 22.70 -28.20 -12.70
CA GLY A 101 23.35 -29.52 -12.61
C GLY A 101 22.80 -30.43 -11.52
N ASP A 102 22.01 -29.93 -10.56
CA ASP A 102 21.27 -30.79 -9.65
C ASP A 102 20.30 -31.69 -10.42
N GLN A 103 20.04 -32.88 -9.89
CA GLN A 103 18.96 -33.76 -10.36
C GLN A 103 17.77 -33.66 -9.44
N VAL A 104 16.58 -33.74 -10.01
CA VAL A 104 15.31 -33.83 -9.27
C VAL A 104 14.47 -34.99 -9.79
N SER A 105 13.72 -35.59 -8.88
CA SER A 105 12.82 -36.69 -9.19
C SER A 105 11.46 -36.47 -8.52
N LEU A 106 10.39 -36.86 -9.21
CA LEU A 106 9.01 -36.70 -8.76
C LEU A 106 8.36 -38.07 -8.64
N SER A 107 7.64 -38.29 -7.53
CA SER A 107 6.72 -39.41 -7.39
C SER A 107 5.31 -38.93 -7.08
N VAL A 108 4.30 -39.59 -7.63
CA VAL A 108 2.88 -39.29 -7.41
C VAL A 108 2.09 -40.59 -7.35
N PHE A 109 1.25 -40.73 -6.33
CA PHE A 109 0.31 -41.84 -6.23
C PHE A 109 -1.05 -41.42 -6.76
N GLY A 110 -1.84 -42.38 -7.22
CA GLY A 110 -3.18 -42.08 -7.66
C GLY A 110 -4.02 -43.28 -8.04
N ARG A 111 -5.19 -42.97 -8.57
CA ARG A 111 -6.17 -43.92 -9.09
C ARG A 111 -6.76 -43.38 -10.38
N GLN A 112 -6.95 -44.27 -11.35
CA GLN A 112 -7.49 -43.96 -12.66
C GLN A 112 -8.50 -45.02 -13.12
N ALA A 113 -9.43 -44.60 -14.00
CA ALA A 113 -10.37 -45.52 -14.63
C ALA A 113 -9.83 -46.10 -15.95
N LYS A 114 -8.98 -45.35 -16.67
CA LYS A 114 -8.34 -45.76 -17.91
C LYS A 114 -6.81 -45.78 -17.75
N PRO A 115 -6.09 -46.70 -18.43
CA PRO A 115 -4.64 -46.63 -18.52
C PRO A 115 -4.13 -45.26 -18.96
N ASP A 116 -2.95 -44.87 -18.47
CA ASP A 116 -2.24 -43.64 -18.83
C ASP A 116 -3.07 -42.36 -18.70
N SER A 117 -3.99 -42.31 -17.74
CA SER A 117 -4.84 -41.13 -17.53
C SER A 117 -4.09 -39.95 -16.92
N LEU A 118 -3.09 -40.20 -16.07
CA LEU A 118 -2.24 -39.15 -15.52
C LEU A 118 -0.96 -39.04 -16.32
N ARG A 119 -0.61 -37.81 -16.72
CA ARG A 119 0.74 -37.42 -17.12
C ARG A 119 1.33 -36.54 -16.02
N ALA A 120 2.45 -36.98 -15.45
CA ALA A 120 3.24 -36.20 -14.51
C ALA A 120 4.46 -35.65 -15.24
N THR A 121 4.67 -34.33 -15.19
CA THR A 121 5.73 -33.64 -15.93
C THR A 121 6.51 -32.73 -15.00
N ILE A 122 7.84 -32.77 -15.10
CA ILE A 122 8.73 -31.75 -14.55
C ILE A 122 9.16 -30.87 -15.72
N HIS A 123 8.70 -29.63 -15.74
CA HIS A 123 9.19 -28.64 -16.69
C HIS A 123 10.34 -27.85 -16.07
N LEU A 124 11.36 -27.57 -16.87
CA LEU A 124 12.35 -26.54 -16.58
C LEU A 124 11.78 -25.21 -17.08
N LEU A 125 11.69 -24.22 -16.20
CA LEU A 125 11.23 -22.88 -16.55
C LEU A 125 12.43 -21.96 -16.71
N ARG A 126 12.54 -21.37 -17.89
CA ARG A 126 13.60 -20.44 -18.24
C ARG A 126 13.08 -19.05 -18.56
N LEU A 127 13.95 -18.08 -18.36
CA LEU A 127 13.76 -16.74 -18.88
C LEU A 127 13.91 -16.76 -20.41
N ASP A 128 13.05 -16.02 -21.11
CA ASP A 128 13.23 -15.78 -22.54
C ASP A 128 14.60 -15.12 -22.78
N SER A 129 15.39 -15.75 -23.64
CA SER A 129 16.68 -15.26 -24.09
C SER A 129 17.01 -15.93 -25.42
N ALA A 130 17.34 -15.13 -26.42
CA ALA A 130 17.81 -15.57 -27.72
C ALA A 130 18.87 -14.60 -28.25
N THR A 131 19.79 -15.09 -29.07
CA THR A 131 20.85 -14.24 -29.63
C THR A 131 20.28 -13.14 -30.53
N GLY A 132 20.81 -11.92 -30.40
CA GLY A 132 20.49 -10.77 -31.25
C GLY A 132 19.49 -9.78 -30.64
N THR A 133 18.91 -8.95 -31.51
CA THR A 133 18.01 -7.85 -31.14
C THR A 133 16.66 -7.95 -31.87
N TRP A 134 15.68 -7.19 -31.41
CA TRP A 134 14.38 -7.05 -32.06
C TRP A 134 13.82 -5.65 -31.86
N SER A 135 12.85 -5.26 -32.67
CA SER A 135 12.07 -4.04 -32.48
C SER A 135 10.58 -4.31 -32.63
N PRO A 136 9.70 -3.73 -31.78
CA PRO A 136 8.25 -3.81 -32.02
C PRO A 136 7.86 -3.25 -33.41
N GLY A 137 8.65 -2.32 -33.94
CA GLY A 137 8.46 -1.74 -35.26
C GLY A 137 8.54 -2.75 -36.42
N GLU A 138 9.28 -3.85 -36.25
CA GLU A 138 9.37 -4.96 -37.22
C GLU A 138 8.02 -5.69 -37.39
N PHE A 139 7.12 -5.54 -36.41
CA PHE A 139 5.79 -6.15 -36.37
C PHE A 139 4.66 -5.14 -36.57
N GLY A 140 4.97 -3.95 -37.10
CA GLY A 140 3.97 -2.90 -37.36
C GLY A 140 3.49 -2.14 -36.13
N LEU A 141 4.13 -2.32 -34.96
CA LEU A 141 3.77 -1.63 -33.73
C LEU A 141 4.38 -0.22 -33.68
N GLU A 142 3.82 0.65 -32.83
CA GLU A 142 4.21 2.06 -32.74
C GLU A 142 5.66 2.26 -32.25
N ASP A 143 6.11 1.47 -31.28
CA ASP A 143 7.46 1.59 -30.72
C ASP A 143 8.52 1.10 -31.71
N LYS A 144 9.47 1.97 -32.06
CA LYS A 144 10.54 1.69 -33.03
C LYS A 144 11.91 1.48 -32.38
N ARG A 145 11.99 1.47 -31.04
CA ARG A 145 13.25 1.22 -30.33
C ARG A 145 13.68 -0.24 -30.52
N THR A 146 14.98 -0.48 -30.38
CA THR A 146 15.59 -1.81 -30.51
C THR A 146 15.97 -2.31 -29.13
N PHE A 147 15.68 -3.59 -28.88
CA PHE A 147 15.91 -4.26 -27.60
C PHE A 147 16.67 -5.58 -27.82
N PRO A 148 17.46 -6.06 -26.84
CA PRO A 148 17.96 -7.42 -26.87
C PRO A 148 16.79 -8.42 -26.88
N ARG A 149 16.98 -9.59 -27.51
CA ARG A 149 15.98 -10.67 -27.54
C ARG A 149 15.94 -11.46 -26.23
N HIS A 150 15.77 -10.77 -25.11
CA HIS A 150 15.40 -11.36 -23.83
C HIS A 150 14.16 -10.65 -23.27
N SER A 151 13.60 -11.21 -22.20
CA SER A 151 12.52 -10.57 -21.44
C SER A 151 11.22 -10.35 -22.24
N ARG A 152 10.97 -11.13 -23.30
CA ARG A 152 9.70 -11.09 -24.05
C ARG A 152 8.71 -12.08 -23.44
N GLY A 153 7.61 -11.57 -22.91
CA GLY A 153 6.50 -12.39 -22.44
C GLY A 153 6.83 -13.27 -21.22
N GLU A 154 6.17 -14.43 -21.16
CA GLU A 154 6.18 -15.34 -20.01
C GLU A 154 7.46 -16.18 -19.91
N LEU A 155 7.62 -16.88 -18.77
CA LEU A 155 8.62 -17.94 -18.62
C LEU A 155 8.41 -19.02 -19.69
N VAL A 156 9.50 -19.46 -20.31
CA VAL A 156 9.47 -20.52 -21.32
C VAL A 156 9.58 -21.86 -20.62
N ALA A 157 8.57 -22.71 -20.78
CA ALA A 157 8.59 -24.06 -20.26
C ALA A 157 9.23 -25.03 -21.26
N SER A 158 10.16 -25.85 -20.80
CA SER A 158 10.66 -27.02 -21.55
C SER A 158 10.46 -28.29 -20.73
N VAL A 159 10.11 -29.39 -21.39
CA VAL A 159 9.93 -30.68 -20.70
C VAL A 159 11.30 -31.21 -20.28
N GLY A 160 11.55 -31.28 -18.97
CA GLY A 160 12.75 -31.90 -18.41
C GLY A 160 12.60 -33.41 -18.27
N GLY A 161 11.42 -33.86 -17.82
CA GLY A 161 11.06 -35.27 -17.75
C GLY A 161 9.56 -35.47 -17.59
N GLN A 162 9.06 -36.60 -18.06
CA GLN A 162 7.65 -36.96 -17.96
C GLN A 162 7.45 -38.46 -17.76
N ALA A 163 6.33 -38.83 -17.14
CA ALA A 163 5.89 -40.22 -17.03
C ALA A 163 4.35 -40.30 -17.03
N ASN A 164 3.82 -41.41 -17.53
CA ASN A 164 2.39 -41.73 -17.47
C ASN A 164 2.13 -42.77 -16.37
N SER A 165 0.89 -42.79 -15.87
CA SER A 165 0.44 -43.71 -14.80
C SER A 165 0.36 -45.19 -15.18
N GLY A 166 0.57 -45.56 -16.44
CA GLY A 166 0.60 -46.96 -16.88
C GLY A 166 -0.78 -47.62 -16.87
N THR A 167 -0.82 -48.95 -16.82
CA THR A 167 -2.07 -49.73 -16.98
C THR A 167 -2.81 -50.04 -15.68
N GLY A 168 -2.20 -49.77 -14.52
CA GLY A 168 -2.79 -50.08 -13.21
C GLY A 168 -3.97 -49.17 -12.87
N VAL A 169 -4.99 -49.70 -12.18
CA VAL A 169 -6.10 -48.88 -11.66
C VAL A 169 -5.58 -47.96 -10.55
N ASP A 170 -4.84 -48.52 -9.60
CA ASP A 170 -4.03 -47.77 -8.63
C ASP A 170 -2.59 -47.72 -9.15
N PHE A 171 -1.94 -46.57 -9.00
CA PHE A 171 -0.61 -46.35 -9.58
C PHE A 171 0.32 -45.56 -8.67
N GLU A 172 1.61 -45.71 -8.96
CA GLU A 172 2.70 -44.83 -8.54
C GLU A 172 3.44 -44.41 -9.81
N THR A 173 3.38 -43.13 -10.15
CA THR A 173 4.06 -42.56 -11.30
C THR A 173 5.35 -41.91 -10.84
N LYS A 174 6.47 -42.25 -11.49
CA LYS A 174 7.80 -41.70 -11.19
C LYS A 174 8.41 -41.01 -12.40
N VAL A 175 8.92 -39.80 -12.18
CA VAL A 175 9.80 -39.09 -13.10
C VAL A 175 11.18 -39.05 -12.43
N GLU A 176 12.17 -39.63 -13.07
CA GLU A 176 13.47 -39.94 -12.45
C GLU A 176 14.60 -39.08 -13.04
N GLY A 177 15.45 -38.53 -12.17
CA GLY A 177 16.75 -37.95 -12.53
C GLY A 177 16.73 -36.80 -13.53
N VAL A 178 15.70 -35.94 -13.49
CA VAL A 178 15.65 -34.75 -14.34
C VAL A 178 16.75 -33.79 -13.94
N THR A 179 17.71 -33.58 -14.84
CA THR A 179 18.83 -32.66 -14.61
C THR A 179 18.38 -31.23 -14.85
N ILE A 180 18.66 -30.33 -13.90
CA ILE A 180 18.37 -28.91 -14.02
C ILE A 180 19.44 -28.28 -14.92
N VAL A 181 19.16 -28.27 -16.21
CA VAL A 181 20.07 -27.68 -17.19
C VAL A 181 20.04 -26.16 -17.03
N GLY A 182 21.20 -25.55 -16.84
CA GLY A 182 21.33 -24.12 -16.74
C GLY A 182 22.70 -23.63 -17.17
N ALA A 183 22.68 -22.47 -17.82
CA ALA A 183 23.83 -21.63 -18.12
C ALA A 183 23.27 -20.23 -18.40
N PHE A 184 24.05 -19.20 -18.10
CA PHE A 184 23.72 -17.83 -18.44
C PHE A 184 24.98 -16.99 -18.53
N THR A 185 24.84 -15.85 -19.19
CA THR A 185 25.86 -14.80 -19.29
C THR A 185 25.14 -13.53 -18.85
N GLU A 186 25.63 -12.93 -17.77
CA GLU A 186 25.08 -11.68 -17.28
C GLU A 186 25.39 -10.56 -18.29
N GLY A 187 24.37 -9.84 -18.74
CA GLY A 187 24.58 -8.78 -19.72
C GLY A 187 23.29 -8.00 -20.02
N PRO A 188 23.33 -6.65 -19.95
CA PRO A 188 22.17 -5.82 -20.25
C PRO A 188 21.90 -5.67 -21.75
N ASP A 189 22.96 -5.69 -22.56
CA ASP A 189 22.91 -5.31 -23.98
C ASP A 189 23.04 -6.52 -24.92
N ALA A 190 23.33 -7.71 -24.36
CA ALA A 190 23.51 -8.95 -25.12
C ALA A 190 22.66 -10.06 -24.52
N ALA A 191 21.77 -10.61 -25.34
CA ALA A 191 21.06 -11.85 -25.05
C ALA A 191 21.79 -13.03 -25.72
N THR A 192 21.69 -14.21 -25.12
CA THR A 192 22.32 -15.46 -25.58
C THR A 192 21.26 -16.56 -25.67
N ASP A 193 21.54 -17.63 -26.42
CA ASP A 193 20.66 -18.81 -26.47
C ASP A 193 20.85 -19.77 -25.28
N GLN A 194 21.47 -19.29 -24.20
CA GLN A 194 21.72 -20.13 -23.02
C GLN A 194 20.41 -20.45 -22.29
N PRO A 195 20.34 -21.60 -21.59
CA PRO A 195 19.09 -22.11 -21.02
C PRO A 195 18.43 -21.17 -20.02
N ASN A 196 19.19 -20.39 -19.23
CA ASN A 196 18.65 -19.37 -18.32
C ASN A 196 17.51 -19.88 -17.38
N THR A 197 17.65 -21.10 -16.88
CA THR A 197 16.65 -21.80 -16.05
C THR A 197 16.65 -21.26 -14.62
N ILE A 198 15.48 -20.84 -14.14
CA ILE A 198 15.33 -20.23 -12.81
C ILE A 198 14.28 -20.91 -11.92
N ALA A 199 13.47 -21.80 -12.48
CA ALA A 199 12.42 -22.50 -11.74
C ALA A 199 12.07 -23.85 -12.37
N LEU A 200 11.29 -24.63 -11.62
CA LEU A 200 10.62 -25.83 -12.09
C LEU A 200 9.11 -25.58 -12.11
N MET A 201 8.39 -26.18 -13.06
CA MET A 201 6.94 -26.36 -12.96
C MET A 201 6.64 -27.84 -12.82
N ILE A 202 5.92 -28.18 -11.76
CA ILE A 202 5.43 -29.54 -11.55
C ILE A 202 3.99 -29.58 -12.04
N GLU A 203 3.76 -30.28 -13.15
CA GLU A 203 2.45 -30.40 -13.79
C GLU A 203 1.90 -31.81 -13.60
N LEU A 204 0.66 -31.90 -13.10
CA LEU A 204 -0.12 -33.13 -13.04
C LEU A 204 -1.34 -32.96 -13.96
N ALA A 205 -1.30 -33.56 -15.14
CA ALA A 205 -2.31 -33.39 -16.18
C ALA A 205 -3.14 -34.67 -16.38
N ASN A 206 -4.46 -34.51 -16.47
CA ASN A 206 -5.36 -35.58 -16.86
C ASN A 206 -5.46 -35.65 -18.39
N ALA A 207 -4.83 -36.65 -18.98
CA ALA A 207 -4.81 -36.89 -20.42
C ALA A 207 -6.01 -37.70 -20.93
N SER A 208 -6.94 -38.07 -20.05
CA SER A 208 -8.10 -38.92 -20.38
C SER A 208 -9.43 -38.14 -20.40
N ASP A 209 -10.49 -38.84 -20.80
CA ASP A 209 -11.89 -38.40 -20.74
C ASP A 209 -12.58 -38.79 -19.42
N GLN A 210 -11.86 -39.37 -18.46
CA GLN A 210 -12.35 -39.76 -17.14
C GLN A 210 -11.61 -39.00 -16.04
N VAL A 211 -12.22 -38.87 -14.85
CA VAL A 211 -11.53 -38.23 -13.71
C VAL A 211 -10.35 -39.09 -13.27
N VAL A 212 -9.20 -38.46 -13.03
CA VAL A 212 -8.04 -39.10 -12.40
C VAL A 212 -7.84 -38.51 -11.01
N SER A 213 -7.56 -39.37 -10.02
CA SER A 213 -7.33 -38.95 -8.64
C SER A 213 -5.86 -39.10 -8.28
N VAL A 214 -5.25 -38.07 -7.70
CA VAL A 214 -3.84 -38.07 -7.28
C VAL A 214 -3.70 -37.72 -5.80
N TYR A 215 -2.66 -38.23 -5.15
CA TYR A 215 -2.35 -37.94 -3.76
C TYR A 215 -0.85 -38.10 -3.48
N SER A 216 -0.38 -37.40 -2.43
CA SER A 216 1.00 -37.48 -1.93
C SER A 216 2.09 -37.24 -3.00
N PRO A 217 2.02 -36.19 -3.84
CA PRO A 217 3.13 -35.84 -4.71
C PRO A 217 4.40 -35.53 -3.90
N CYS A 218 5.55 -35.97 -4.40
CA CYS A 218 6.83 -35.79 -3.73
C CYS A 218 7.92 -35.44 -4.73
N LEU A 219 8.39 -34.19 -4.69
CA LEU A 219 9.54 -33.72 -5.46
C LEU A 219 10.77 -33.74 -4.55
N VAL A 220 11.84 -34.39 -5.00
CA VAL A 220 13.06 -34.57 -4.18
C VAL A 220 14.29 -34.23 -4.98
N ARG A 221 15.35 -33.81 -4.28
CA ARG A 221 16.69 -33.68 -4.87
C ARG A 221 17.32 -35.06 -4.97
N GLY A 222 17.74 -35.43 -6.17
CA GLY A 222 18.44 -36.67 -6.45
C GLY A 222 17.94 -37.35 -7.72
N GLY A 223 18.70 -38.35 -8.17
CA GLY A 223 18.40 -39.15 -9.35
C GLY A 223 17.32 -40.21 -9.14
N SER A 224 16.74 -40.30 -7.94
CA SER A 224 15.74 -41.32 -7.58
C SER A 224 14.52 -40.70 -6.91
N ALA A 225 13.32 -41.05 -7.36
CA ALA A 225 12.06 -40.57 -6.83
C ALA A 225 11.75 -41.29 -5.52
N LEU A 226 11.59 -40.49 -4.46
CA LEU A 226 11.24 -40.93 -3.12
C LEU A 226 9.80 -40.50 -2.79
N ASN A 227 9.24 -41.13 -1.76
CA ASN A 227 7.84 -40.97 -1.38
C ASN A 227 7.71 -40.58 0.09
N ARG A 228 6.61 -39.89 0.41
CA ARG A 228 6.19 -39.63 1.79
C ARG A 228 7.25 -38.92 2.64
N LEU A 229 8.08 -38.11 1.99
CA LEU A 229 9.03 -37.26 2.70
C LEU A 229 8.30 -36.08 3.37
N PRO A 230 8.79 -35.59 4.51
CA PRO A 230 8.26 -34.38 5.13
C PRO A 230 8.44 -33.19 4.20
N ALA A 231 7.47 -32.27 4.18
CA ALA A 231 7.57 -31.04 3.41
C ALA A 231 8.76 -30.20 3.89
N ALA A 232 9.60 -29.75 2.97
CA ALA A 232 10.72 -28.86 3.24
C ALA A 232 10.27 -27.44 3.60
N ARG A 233 9.04 -27.07 3.18
CA ARG A 233 8.48 -25.73 3.28
C ARG A 233 7.01 -25.81 3.66
N SER A 234 6.57 -24.91 4.54
CA SER A 234 5.16 -24.78 4.94
C SER A 234 4.46 -23.68 4.14
N LEU A 235 3.14 -23.80 3.98
CA LEU A 235 2.33 -22.66 3.53
C LEU A 235 2.44 -21.54 4.58
N PRO A 236 2.76 -20.30 4.17
CA PRO A 236 2.83 -19.19 5.12
C PRO A 236 1.43 -18.77 5.57
N GLU A 237 1.34 -18.26 6.80
CA GLU A 237 0.05 -17.88 7.42
C GLU A 237 -0.29 -16.38 7.26
N TYR A 238 0.17 -15.74 6.18
CA TYR A 238 -0.03 -14.30 5.95
C TYR A 238 -1.51 -13.89 5.93
N TYR A 239 -2.40 -14.78 5.50
CA TYR A 239 -3.85 -14.58 5.49
C TYR A 239 -4.41 -14.20 6.87
N ARG A 240 -3.73 -14.57 7.95
CA ARG A 240 -4.14 -14.22 9.31
C ARG A 240 -4.20 -12.71 9.51
N GLY A 241 -3.37 -11.92 8.84
CA GLY A 241 -3.45 -10.46 8.90
C GLY A 241 -4.43 -9.82 7.92
N LEU A 242 -5.18 -10.62 7.15
CA LEU A 242 -6.24 -10.19 6.23
C LEU A 242 -7.62 -10.84 6.53
N PRO A 243 -8.04 -10.95 7.80
CA PRO A 243 -9.20 -11.77 8.16
C PRO A 243 -10.50 -11.33 7.47
N ARG A 244 -10.71 -10.03 7.25
CA ARG A 244 -11.95 -9.53 6.63
C ARG A 244 -11.94 -9.77 5.13
N THR A 245 -10.80 -9.54 4.47
CA THR A 245 -10.63 -9.84 3.04
C THR A 245 -10.84 -11.33 2.77
N ILE A 246 -10.24 -12.21 3.59
CA ILE A 246 -10.40 -13.66 3.46
C ILE A 246 -11.86 -14.08 3.68
N GLN A 247 -12.56 -13.52 4.67
CA GLN A 247 -13.99 -13.80 4.88
C GLN A 247 -14.85 -13.39 3.67
N LYS A 248 -14.58 -12.22 3.07
CA LYS A 248 -15.27 -11.78 1.85
C LYS A 248 -14.99 -12.71 0.69
N LEU A 249 -13.73 -13.10 0.49
CA LEU A 249 -13.35 -14.11 -0.50
C LEU A 249 -14.09 -15.42 -0.26
N TRP A 250 -14.21 -15.91 0.97
CA TRP A 250 -14.94 -17.14 1.28
C TRP A 250 -16.43 -17.05 1.02
N ARG A 251 -17.07 -15.93 1.35
CA ARG A 251 -18.50 -15.71 1.09
C ARG A 251 -18.83 -15.37 -0.36
N GLY A 252 -17.79 -15.14 -1.17
CA GLY A 252 -17.95 -14.69 -2.56
C GLY A 252 -18.46 -13.25 -2.65
N GLU A 253 -18.29 -12.45 -1.60
CA GLU A 253 -18.64 -11.04 -1.61
C GLU A 253 -17.73 -10.28 -2.60
N PRO A 254 -18.22 -9.21 -3.25
CA PRO A 254 -17.36 -8.40 -4.10
C PRO A 254 -16.20 -7.82 -3.28
N LEU A 255 -15.09 -7.45 -3.92
CA LEU A 255 -13.96 -6.73 -3.33
C LEU A 255 -13.57 -5.53 -4.19
N HIS A 256 -13.18 -4.45 -3.53
CA HIS A 256 -12.47 -3.32 -4.12
C HIS A 256 -11.04 -3.31 -3.58
N ILE A 257 -10.09 -3.60 -4.47
CA ILE A 257 -8.65 -3.60 -4.21
C ILE A 257 -8.04 -2.34 -4.82
N VAL A 258 -7.35 -1.54 -4.02
CA VAL A 258 -6.52 -0.42 -4.51
C VAL A 258 -5.07 -0.89 -4.57
N ALA A 259 -4.49 -0.92 -5.77
CA ALA A 259 -3.08 -1.22 -5.96
C ALA A 259 -2.31 0.09 -6.10
N MET A 260 -1.48 0.40 -5.10
CA MET A 260 -0.71 1.65 -5.05
C MET A 260 0.75 1.44 -5.41
N GLY A 261 1.28 2.37 -6.19
CA GLY A 261 2.71 2.44 -6.47
C GLY A 261 3.01 3.31 -7.69
N SER A 262 3.96 2.86 -8.51
CA SER A 262 4.52 3.67 -9.60
C SER A 262 4.50 2.96 -10.95
N SER A 263 5.41 3.31 -11.87
CA SER A 263 5.51 2.75 -13.22
C SER A 263 5.48 1.22 -13.21
N ILE A 264 6.24 0.59 -12.31
CA ILE A 264 6.29 -0.87 -12.23
C ILE A 264 4.97 -1.47 -11.75
N ASP A 265 4.21 -0.80 -10.87
CA ASP A 265 2.91 -1.28 -10.42
C ASP A 265 1.84 -1.17 -11.51
N ARG A 266 1.95 -0.14 -12.34
CA ARG A 266 1.14 0.03 -13.55
C ARG A 266 1.45 -1.02 -14.63
N GLY A 267 2.57 -1.73 -14.51
CA GLY A 267 3.08 -2.64 -15.54
C GLY A 267 3.83 -1.93 -16.67
N SER A 268 4.35 -0.72 -16.45
CA SER A 268 5.25 -0.08 -17.41
C SER A 268 6.53 -0.90 -17.52
N ALA A 269 6.96 -1.17 -18.75
CA ALA A 269 8.14 -1.99 -19.04
C ALA A 269 8.82 -1.53 -20.34
N ASN A 270 10.11 -1.87 -20.52
CA ASN A 270 10.87 -1.61 -21.75
C ASN A 270 11.55 -2.89 -22.26
N PRO A 271 11.17 -3.44 -23.42
CA PRO A 271 10.07 -3.00 -24.30
C PRO A 271 8.70 -3.04 -23.60
N PRO A 272 7.69 -2.29 -24.12
CA PRO A 272 6.33 -2.38 -23.59
C PRO A 272 5.82 -3.82 -23.61
N MET A 273 4.96 -4.17 -22.64
CA MET A 273 4.35 -5.50 -22.62
C MET A 273 3.27 -5.63 -23.70
N TYR A 274 3.41 -6.66 -24.54
CA TYR A 274 2.44 -7.08 -25.55
C TYR A 274 1.94 -8.49 -25.23
N GLY A 275 0.82 -8.90 -25.84
CA GLY A 275 0.51 -10.32 -25.95
C GLY A 275 1.49 -10.95 -26.93
N TYR A 276 2.21 -11.98 -26.52
CA TYR A 276 3.18 -12.70 -27.36
C TYR A 276 2.65 -14.09 -27.74
N ASP A 277 3.15 -14.62 -28.85
CA ASP A 277 3.01 -16.03 -29.16
C ASP A 277 3.89 -16.83 -28.20
N GLU A 278 3.24 -17.54 -27.27
CA GLU A 278 3.91 -18.30 -26.22
C GLU A 278 4.10 -19.77 -26.59
N ASP A 279 3.73 -20.22 -27.79
CA ASP A 279 3.95 -21.59 -28.26
C ASP A 279 5.38 -21.77 -28.78
N PRO A 280 6.26 -22.52 -28.08
CA PRO A 280 7.65 -22.71 -28.50
C PRO A 280 7.80 -23.48 -29.82
N SER A 281 6.74 -24.18 -30.27
CA SER A 281 6.71 -24.87 -31.56
C SER A 281 6.25 -23.99 -32.72
N SER A 282 5.69 -22.82 -32.41
CA SER A 282 5.22 -21.88 -33.42
C SER A 282 6.38 -21.19 -34.15
N PRO A 283 6.29 -21.01 -35.48
CA PRO A 283 7.28 -20.22 -36.23
C PRO A 283 7.30 -18.75 -35.81
N THR A 284 6.26 -18.29 -35.12
CA THR A 284 6.13 -16.92 -34.61
C THR A 284 6.39 -16.82 -33.10
N PHE A 285 6.98 -17.83 -32.48
CA PHE A 285 7.30 -17.83 -31.05
C PHE A 285 7.99 -16.53 -30.59
N LYS A 286 7.45 -15.94 -29.51
CA LYS A 286 7.85 -14.64 -28.92
C LYS A 286 7.71 -13.43 -29.86
N GLN A 287 6.90 -13.53 -30.92
CA GLN A 287 6.45 -12.37 -31.69
C GLN A 287 5.16 -11.79 -31.08
N PRO A 288 4.98 -10.46 -31.09
CA PRO A 288 3.73 -9.84 -30.66
C PRO A 288 2.54 -10.29 -31.50
N LEU A 289 1.42 -10.59 -30.83
CA LEU A 289 0.18 -11.07 -31.44
C LEU A 289 -0.75 -9.93 -31.89
N GLY A 290 -0.54 -8.71 -31.41
CA GLY A 290 -1.40 -7.57 -31.70
C GLY A 290 -0.88 -6.26 -31.11
N THR A 291 -1.75 -5.26 -31.02
CA THR A 291 -1.44 -3.95 -30.43
C THR A 291 -1.23 -4.05 -28.91
N ARG A 292 -1.00 -2.92 -28.25
CA ARG A 292 -0.90 -2.86 -26.78
C ARG A 292 -2.24 -3.09 -26.07
N ASP A 293 -3.35 -2.94 -26.79
CA ASP A 293 -4.68 -3.13 -26.24
C ASP A 293 -4.91 -4.61 -25.96
N PHE A 294 -5.56 -4.86 -24.83
CA PHE A 294 -5.89 -6.21 -24.42
C PHE A 294 -6.96 -6.80 -25.36
N ASP A 295 -6.76 -8.04 -25.80
CA ASP A 295 -7.69 -8.79 -26.63
C ASP A 295 -8.04 -10.08 -25.88
N GLY A 296 -9.26 -10.11 -25.32
CA GLY A 296 -9.70 -11.20 -24.46
C GLY A 296 -9.87 -12.50 -25.23
N ALA A 297 -10.23 -12.45 -26.51
CA ALA A 297 -10.41 -13.64 -27.34
C ALA A 297 -9.12 -14.45 -27.48
N ARG A 298 -7.95 -13.78 -27.49
CA ARG A 298 -6.63 -14.44 -27.59
C ARG A 298 -6.25 -15.27 -26.37
N VAL A 299 -6.88 -15.00 -25.22
CA VAL A 299 -6.69 -15.77 -23.99
C VAL A 299 -7.94 -16.56 -23.61
N GLY A 300 -8.90 -16.71 -24.53
CA GLY A 300 -10.13 -17.46 -24.30
C GLY A 300 -11.15 -16.79 -23.38
N HIS A 301 -11.00 -15.49 -23.12
CA HIS A 301 -11.84 -14.70 -22.21
C HIS A 301 -12.28 -13.36 -22.82
N PRO A 302 -13.06 -13.37 -23.92
CA PRO A 302 -13.56 -12.14 -24.53
C PRO A 302 -14.40 -11.28 -23.56
N GLU A 303 -15.02 -11.89 -22.55
CA GLU A 303 -15.80 -11.21 -21.52
C GLU A 303 -14.95 -10.34 -20.57
N TRP A 304 -13.61 -10.48 -20.58
CA TRP A 304 -12.70 -9.68 -19.75
C TRP A 304 -12.34 -8.33 -20.38
N GLU A 305 -12.60 -8.15 -21.67
CA GLU A 305 -12.25 -6.94 -22.41
C GLU A 305 -12.74 -5.62 -21.79
N PRO A 306 -13.96 -5.52 -21.22
CA PRO A 306 -14.40 -4.29 -20.56
C PRO A 306 -13.61 -3.95 -19.29
N TYR A 307 -12.93 -4.93 -18.68
CA TYR A 307 -12.29 -4.79 -17.37
C TYR A 307 -10.79 -4.54 -17.44
N ILE A 308 -10.15 -4.88 -18.58
CA ILE A 308 -8.71 -4.82 -18.77
C ILE A 308 -8.43 -4.00 -20.03
N ALA A 309 -7.74 -2.86 -19.88
CA ALA A 309 -7.45 -2.03 -21.03
C ALA A 309 -6.33 -2.57 -21.92
N ARG A 310 -5.22 -3.00 -21.33
CA ARG A 310 -3.95 -3.27 -22.02
C ARG A 310 -3.26 -4.52 -21.51
N TRP A 311 -2.40 -5.12 -22.34
CA TRP A 311 -1.59 -6.29 -21.96
C TRP A 311 -0.74 -6.06 -20.71
N GLN A 312 -0.23 -4.85 -20.49
CA GLN A 312 0.48 -4.52 -19.25
C GLN A 312 -0.38 -4.68 -17.98
N HIS A 313 -1.68 -4.35 -18.03
CA HIS A 313 -2.61 -4.53 -16.90
C HIS A 313 -2.99 -6.01 -16.72
N TYR A 314 -2.90 -6.80 -17.79
CA TYR A 314 -3.06 -8.25 -17.73
C TYR A 314 -1.82 -8.94 -17.11
N PHE A 315 -0.61 -8.49 -17.46
CA PHE A 315 0.63 -9.14 -17.02
C PHE A 315 1.21 -8.59 -15.71
N THR A 316 0.81 -7.40 -15.27
CA THR A 316 1.22 -6.85 -13.97
C THR A 316 0.85 -7.79 -12.82
N TYR A 317 1.62 -7.75 -11.75
CA TYR A 317 1.50 -8.67 -10.62
C TYR A 317 0.11 -8.63 -9.97
N THR A 318 -0.53 -7.47 -9.93
CA THR A 318 -1.90 -7.32 -9.41
C THR A 318 -2.97 -7.84 -10.38
N GLY A 319 -2.75 -7.71 -11.69
CA GLY A 319 -3.60 -8.30 -12.73
C GLY A 319 -3.58 -9.83 -12.64
N ARG A 320 -2.39 -10.41 -12.43
CA ARG A 320 -2.21 -11.85 -12.16
C ARG A 320 -2.85 -12.26 -10.84
N LEU A 321 -2.64 -11.49 -9.76
CA LEU A 321 -3.29 -11.75 -8.47
C LEU A 321 -4.81 -11.78 -8.62
N ARG A 322 -5.42 -10.84 -9.35
CA ARG A 322 -6.86 -10.81 -9.60
C ARG A 322 -7.33 -12.14 -10.21
N ARG A 323 -6.65 -12.64 -11.24
CA ARG A 323 -6.97 -13.94 -11.86
C ARG A 323 -6.76 -15.11 -10.90
N ALA A 324 -5.69 -15.09 -10.11
CA ALA A 324 -5.43 -16.12 -9.10
C ALA A 324 -6.55 -16.18 -8.05
N LEU A 325 -7.03 -15.02 -7.57
CA LEU A 325 -8.17 -14.94 -6.67
C LEU A 325 -9.47 -15.44 -7.31
N MET A 326 -9.71 -15.13 -8.60
CA MET A 326 -10.85 -15.66 -9.36
C MET A 326 -10.85 -17.18 -9.40
N ALA A 327 -9.73 -17.78 -9.81
CA ALA A 327 -9.58 -19.23 -9.95
C ALA A 327 -9.64 -19.96 -8.59
N ARG A 328 -9.08 -19.35 -7.54
CA ARG A 328 -8.98 -19.95 -6.21
C ARG A 328 -10.26 -19.87 -5.40
N TYR A 329 -10.96 -18.74 -5.50
CA TYR A 329 -12.15 -18.43 -4.72
C TYR A 329 -13.43 -18.45 -5.53
N ASN A 330 -13.43 -18.97 -6.76
CA ASN A 330 -14.63 -19.04 -7.60
C ASN A 330 -15.35 -17.69 -7.69
N LEU A 331 -14.61 -16.65 -8.09
CA LEU A 331 -15.11 -15.29 -8.22
C LEU A 331 -15.11 -14.87 -9.70
N PRO A 332 -16.22 -14.31 -10.20
CA PRO A 332 -16.25 -13.70 -11.53
C PRO A 332 -15.50 -12.35 -11.55
N MET A 333 -15.14 -11.90 -12.75
CA MET A 333 -14.38 -10.67 -12.99
C MET A 333 -15.08 -9.42 -12.41
N ASP A 334 -16.41 -9.37 -12.47
CA ASP A 334 -17.28 -8.28 -12.01
C ASP A 334 -17.44 -8.19 -10.47
N ARG A 335 -16.83 -9.12 -9.72
CA ARG A 335 -16.78 -9.09 -8.25
C ARG A 335 -15.42 -8.68 -7.69
N LEU A 336 -14.39 -8.52 -8.52
CA LEU A 336 -13.06 -8.16 -8.07
C LEU A 336 -12.62 -6.89 -8.77
N LEU A 337 -12.91 -5.72 -8.20
CA LEU A 337 -12.44 -4.45 -8.74
C LEU A 337 -10.97 -4.26 -8.36
N LEU A 338 -10.10 -4.18 -9.37
CA LEU A 338 -8.69 -3.85 -9.21
C LEU A 338 -8.44 -2.41 -9.67
N ASN A 339 -8.42 -1.47 -8.73
CA ASN A 339 -8.22 -0.05 -8.99
C ASN A 339 -6.71 0.27 -8.95
N MET A 340 -6.09 0.43 -10.11
CA MET A 340 -4.65 0.72 -10.21
C MET A 340 -4.40 2.20 -9.94
N MET A 341 -3.99 2.54 -8.73
CA MET A 341 -3.55 3.87 -8.33
C MET A 341 -2.03 3.98 -8.51
N ALA A 342 -1.60 3.91 -9.75
CA ALA A 342 -0.18 3.92 -10.12
C ALA A 342 0.03 4.73 -11.40
N VAL A 343 1.12 5.49 -11.47
CA VAL A 343 1.54 6.23 -12.67
C VAL A 343 3.06 6.30 -12.74
N ASP A 344 3.60 6.56 -13.92
CA ASP A 344 5.03 6.58 -14.09
C ASP A 344 5.68 7.72 -13.29
N GLY A 345 6.70 7.36 -12.52
CA GLY A 345 7.48 8.31 -11.72
C GLY A 345 6.81 8.80 -10.43
N SER A 346 5.63 8.28 -10.08
CA SER A 346 4.97 8.62 -8.81
C SER A 346 5.64 8.02 -7.58
N SER A 347 5.39 8.66 -6.45
CA SER A 347 5.70 8.27 -5.08
C SER A 347 4.41 8.25 -4.23
N ILE A 348 4.42 7.57 -3.08
CA ILE A 348 3.32 7.55 -2.12
C ILE A 348 3.01 8.97 -1.64
N SER A 349 4.00 9.86 -1.46
CA SER A 349 3.72 11.25 -1.07
C SER A 349 2.77 11.95 -2.05
N GLU A 350 3.01 11.75 -3.35
CA GLU A 350 2.20 12.34 -4.41
C GLU A 350 0.83 11.65 -4.50
N ALA A 351 0.78 10.34 -4.29
CA ALA A 351 -0.45 9.56 -4.30
C ALA A 351 -1.47 10.00 -3.23
N HIS A 352 -1.05 10.66 -2.15
CA HIS A 352 -2.00 11.19 -1.15
C HIS A 352 -3.10 12.05 -1.80
N SER A 353 -2.76 12.82 -2.84
CA SER A 353 -3.68 13.66 -3.62
C SER A 353 -4.87 12.91 -4.21
N GLY A 354 -4.73 11.62 -4.50
CA GLY A 354 -5.77 10.83 -5.16
C GLY A 354 -6.62 9.97 -4.23
N PHE A 355 -6.27 9.80 -2.94
CA PHE A 355 -6.90 8.77 -2.10
C PHE A 355 -8.43 8.85 -2.07
N ALA A 356 -9.00 10.05 -1.89
CA ALA A 356 -10.44 10.25 -1.92
C ALA A 356 -11.07 9.82 -3.25
N ALA A 357 -10.50 10.28 -4.37
CA ALA A 357 -11.04 10.03 -5.70
C ALA A 357 -10.98 8.54 -6.11
N TYR A 358 -9.91 7.84 -5.74
CA TYR A 358 -9.77 6.41 -6.01
C TYR A 358 -10.64 5.57 -5.07
N ALA A 359 -10.69 5.90 -3.79
CA ALA A 359 -11.49 5.16 -2.81
C ALA A 359 -13.00 5.28 -3.06
N SER A 360 -13.47 6.46 -3.46
CA SER A 360 -14.88 6.70 -3.79
C SER A 360 -15.25 6.38 -5.24
N LEU A 361 -14.30 5.90 -6.06
CA LEU A 361 -14.48 5.66 -7.49
C LEU A 361 -14.99 6.89 -8.28
N ALA A 362 -14.53 8.09 -7.89
CA ALA A 362 -14.94 9.34 -8.55
C ALA A 362 -14.34 9.50 -9.96
N LEU A 363 -13.20 8.86 -10.23
CA LEU A 363 -12.57 8.86 -11.55
C LEU A 363 -13.24 7.77 -12.41
N PRO A 364 -13.72 8.06 -13.64
CA PRO A 364 -14.31 7.04 -14.48
C PRO A 364 -13.29 5.97 -14.89
N PRO A 365 -13.73 4.75 -15.29
CA PRO A 365 -12.86 3.75 -15.88
C PRO A 365 -12.04 4.32 -17.04
N ASP A 366 -10.72 4.23 -16.95
CA ASP A 366 -9.80 4.80 -17.94
C ASP A 366 -8.45 4.03 -17.95
N PRO A 367 -7.90 3.74 -19.15
CA PRO A 367 -6.67 2.97 -19.28
C PRO A 367 -5.47 3.62 -18.59
N GLU A 368 -5.36 4.95 -18.65
CA GLU A 368 -4.23 5.69 -18.07
C GLU A 368 -4.43 5.98 -16.59
N ALA A 369 -5.68 6.12 -16.12
CA ALA A 369 -5.98 6.47 -14.74
C ALA A 369 -6.04 5.28 -13.78
N ASN A 370 -6.71 4.19 -14.16
CA ASN A 370 -7.04 3.08 -13.25
C ASN A 370 -6.98 1.69 -13.91
N GLY A 371 -6.43 1.59 -15.12
CA GLY A 371 -6.15 0.33 -15.80
C GLY A 371 -7.35 -0.31 -16.53
N HIS A 372 -8.54 0.31 -16.46
CA HIS A 372 -9.76 -0.21 -17.06
C HIS A 372 -9.99 0.32 -18.47
N ARG A 373 -10.74 -0.43 -19.29
CA ARG A 373 -11.19 0.08 -20.59
C ARG A 373 -12.26 1.15 -20.36
N GLY A 374 -12.18 2.26 -21.08
CA GLY A 374 -13.20 3.31 -21.04
C GLY A 374 -14.51 2.87 -21.69
N GLY A 375 -15.56 3.68 -21.50
CA GLY A 375 -16.87 3.51 -22.17
C GLY A 375 -17.98 2.88 -21.32
N LYS A 376 -17.66 2.33 -20.14
CA LYS A 376 -18.63 1.92 -19.13
C LYS A 376 -18.40 2.65 -17.81
N SER A 377 -19.45 2.80 -17.01
CA SER A 377 -19.38 3.27 -15.62
C SER A 377 -18.93 2.14 -14.67
N TRP A 378 -18.49 2.52 -13.47
CA TRP A 378 -18.16 1.54 -12.42
C TRP A 378 -19.33 0.66 -12.02
N GLN A 379 -20.55 1.20 -11.98
CA GLN A 379 -21.74 0.44 -11.60
C GLN A 379 -22.13 -0.59 -12.67
N GLU A 380 -21.91 -0.29 -13.95
CA GLU A 380 -22.12 -1.26 -15.04
C GLU A 380 -21.08 -2.39 -15.02
N LEU A 381 -19.84 -2.09 -14.63
CA LEU A 381 -18.78 -3.11 -14.51
C LEU A 381 -18.89 -3.93 -13.22
N TYR A 382 -19.24 -3.30 -12.10
CA TYR A 382 -19.18 -3.92 -10.76
C TYR A 382 -20.49 -3.70 -9.98
N PRO A 383 -21.64 -4.15 -10.47
CA PRO A 383 -22.94 -3.84 -9.88
C PRO A 383 -23.06 -4.31 -8.42
N ALA A 384 -22.46 -5.47 -8.08
CA ALA A 384 -22.48 -6.01 -6.73
C ALA A 384 -21.73 -5.13 -5.71
N LEU A 385 -20.70 -4.39 -6.14
CA LEU A 385 -19.96 -3.47 -5.28
C LEU A 385 -20.84 -2.28 -4.85
N PHE A 386 -21.67 -1.77 -5.76
CA PHE A 386 -22.58 -0.65 -5.51
C PHE A 386 -23.87 -1.06 -4.79
N ALA A 387 -24.20 -2.36 -4.77
CA ALA A 387 -25.34 -2.90 -4.05
C ALA A 387 -25.10 -3.10 -2.54
N ARG A 388 -23.87 -2.85 -2.05
CA ARG A 388 -23.54 -2.96 -0.63
C ARG A 388 -24.29 -1.90 0.20
N PRO A 389 -24.74 -2.21 1.42
CA PRO A 389 -25.40 -1.23 2.30
C PRO A 389 -24.58 0.05 2.54
N GLU A 390 -23.26 -0.10 2.63
CA GLU A 390 -22.30 0.98 2.85
C GLU A 390 -21.79 1.64 1.56
N GLY A 391 -22.25 1.18 0.39
CA GLY A 391 -21.81 1.65 -0.92
C GLY A 391 -20.46 1.08 -1.36
N ALA A 392 -19.99 1.55 -2.53
CA ALA A 392 -18.70 1.17 -3.08
C ALA A 392 -17.56 1.82 -2.27
N ARG A 393 -16.76 0.99 -1.61
CA ARG A 393 -15.61 1.41 -0.78
C ARG A 393 -14.46 0.40 -0.89
N PRO A 394 -13.21 0.81 -0.67
CA PRO A 394 -12.07 -0.10 -0.68
C PRO A 394 -12.11 -1.09 0.50
N ASP A 395 -11.68 -2.32 0.21
CA ASP A 395 -11.57 -3.42 1.16
C ASP A 395 -10.10 -3.72 1.48
N LEU A 396 -9.24 -3.65 0.46
CA LEU A 396 -7.82 -3.96 0.54
C LEU A 396 -7.00 -2.89 -0.19
N VAL A 397 -5.88 -2.51 0.42
CA VAL A 397 -4.83 -1.71 -0.21
C VAL A 397 -3.55 -2.55 -0.31
N ILE A 398 -2.97 -2.61 -1.50
CA ILE A 398 -1.71 -3.28 -1.77
C ILE A 398 -0.63 -2.23 -2.02
N PHE A 399 0.43 -2.25 -1.22
CA PHE A 399 1.64 -1.46 -1.44
C PHE A 399 2.68 -2.31 -2.17
N GLY A 400 2.98 -1.93 -3.42
CA GLY A 400 3.83 -2.73 -4.29
C GLY A 400 5.21 -2.18 -4.61
N SER A 401 5.44 -0.87 -4.63
CA SER A 401 6.80 -0.34 -4.83
C SER A 401 7.08 0.90 -4.02
N GLY A 402 8.37 1.15 -3.75
CA GLY A 402 8.82 2.31 -3.00
C GLY A 402 10.12 2.94 -3.53
N ALA A 403 10.54 2.65 -4.76
CA ALA A 403 11.80 3.19 -5.29
C ALA A 403 11.79 4.70 -5.56
N ASN A 404 10.60 5.27 -5.71
CA ASN A 404 10.40 6.68 -6.00
C ASN A 404 10.17 7.52 -4.76
N GLU A 405 10.16 6.92 -3.57
CA GLU A 405 9.73 7.53 -2.30
C GLU A 405 10.69 8.56 -1.72
N LYS A 406 11.72 8.95 -2.48
CA LYS A 406 12.82 9.87 -2.16
C LYS A 406 12.35 11.28 -1.77
N VAL A 407 11.59 11.37 -0.69
CA VAL A 407 10.91 12.54 -0.15
C VAL A 407 11.38 12.67 1.29
N ASP A 408 11.92 13.82 1.65
CA ASP A 408 12.31 14.15 3.04
C ASP A 408 13.34 13.22 3.72
N GLY A 409 14.05 12.38 2.96
CA GLY A 409 15.18 11.59 3.43
C GLY A 409 14.77 10.23 4.01
N ALA A 410 15.18 9.90 5.24
CA ALA A 410 14.89 8.60 5.86
C ALA A 410 13.45 8.48 6.42
N ASP A 411 12.71 9.58 6.45
CA ASP A 411 11.40 9.71 7.11
C ASP A 411 10.24 9.22 6.21
N GLU A 412 10.53 8.58 5.08
CA GLU A 412 9.55 8.09 4.09
C GLU A 412 8.49 7.15 4.70
N VAL A 413 8.82 6.46 5.79
CA VAL A 413 7.85 5.62 6.52
C VAL A 413 6.64 6.41 7.01
N ALA A 414 6.80 7.71 7.29
CA ALA A 414 5.72 8.60 7.70
C ALA A 414 4.66 8.78 6.59
N LEU A 415 5.06 8.67 5.32
CA LEU A 415 4.19 8.76 4.16
C LEU A 415 3.24 7.56 4.13
N PHE A 416 3.82 6.36 4.22
CA PHE A 416 3.07 5.09 4.27
C PHE A 416 2.15 5.04 5.50
N GLU A 417 2.67 5.44 6.66
CA GLU A 417 1.86 5.52 7.88
C GLU A 417 0.71 6.52 7.71
N GLY A 418 0.97 7.70 7.14
CA GLY A 418 -0.05 8.70 6.83
C GLY A 418 -1.14 8.16 5.90
N ALA A 419 -0.76 7.39 4.87
CA ALA A 419 -1.69 6.71 3.97
C ALA A 419 -2.57 5.70 4.72
N ILE A 420 -1.96 4.78 5.47
CA ILE A 420 -2.68 3.78 6.28
C ILE A 420 -3.69 4.46 7.21
N ARG A 421 -3.25 5.50 7.94
CA ARG A 421 -4.09 6.21 8.90
C ARG A 421 -5.20 7.00 8.22
N TRP A 422 -4.95 7.61 7.06
CA TRP A 422 -5.99 8.27 6.27
C TRP A 422 -7.08 7.27 5.85
N PHE A 423 -6.69 6.14 5.28
CA PHE A 423 -7.64 5.09 4.87
C PHE A 423 -8.40 4.51 6.07
N GLN A 424 -7.74 4.25 7.20
CA GLN A 424 -8.40 3.74 8.40
C GLN A 424 -9.46 4.70 8.95
N ARG A 425 -9.18 6.02 8.99
CA ARG A 425 -10.17 7.02 9.43
C ARG A 425 -11.41 7.07 8.54
N HIS A 426 -11.22 6.99 7.22
CA HIS A 426 -12.31 7.12 6.25
C HIS A 426 -13.06 5.80 6.00
N TYR A 427 -12.36 4.68 6.12
CA TYR A 427 -12.87 3.34 5.79
C TYR A 427 -12.53 2.35 6.91
N PRO A 428 -13.21 2.42 8.07
CA PRO A 428 -12.98 1.49 9.18
C PRO A 428 -13.11 0.04 8.74
N GLY A 429 -12.13 -0.78 9.10
CA GLY A 429 -12.06 -2.21 8.71
C GLY A 429 -11.40 -2.48 7.36
N ILE A 430 -10.90 -1.46 6.65
CA ILE A 430 -9.98 -1.67 5.51
C ILE A 430 -8.71 -2.41 5.96
N GLU A 431 -8.18 -3.25 5.09
CA GLU A 431 -6.95 -4.01 5.34
C GLU A 431 -5.84 -3.60 4.36
N PHE A 432 -4.59 -3.77 4.78
CA PHE A 432 -3.40 -3.46 3.98
C PHE A 432 -2.53 -4.70 3.82
N VAL A 433 -1.71 -4.74 2.78
CA VAL A 433 -0.61 -5.71 2.61
C VAL A 433 0.59 -5.03 1.96
N PHE A 434 1.78 -5.32 2.48
CA PHE A 434 3.05 -4.93 1.86
C PHE A 434 3.59 -6.10 1.04
N CYS A 435 3.91 -5.87 -0.22
CA CYS A 435 4.68 -6.80 -1.05
C CYS A 435 5.56 -5.98 -2.00
N MET A 436 6.58 -5.37 -1.40
CA MET A 436 7.39 -4.34 -2.06
C MET A 436 8.35 -4.95 -3.07
N TRP A 437 8.41 -4.38 -4.28
CA TRP A 437 9.41 -4.73 -5.27
C TRP A 437 10.82 -4.42 -4.77
N GLN A 438 11.71 -5.41 -4.86
CA GLN A 438 13.13 -5.27 -4.55
C GLN A 438 13.95 -5.75 -5.75
N ASN A 439 14.77 -4.90 -6.33
CA ASN A 439 15.85 -5.34 -7.22
C ASN A 439 17.05 -5.81 -6.36
N ARG A 440 18.16 -6.25 -6.99
CA ARG A 440 19.42 -6.64 -6.36
C ARG A 440 19.82 -5.71 -5.19
N GLU A 441 19.43 -6.13 -3.99
CA GLU A 441 19.83 -5.63 -2.66
C GLU A 441 19.52 -4.17 -2.27
N GLY A 442 18.50 -3.51 -2.85
CA GLY A 442 18.06 -2.22 -2.27
C GLY A 442 17.26 -1.26 -3.15
N TYR A 443 16.45 -1.75 -4.10
CA TYR A 443 15.68 -0.87 -4.99
C TYR A 443 14.66 0.00 -4.26
N THR A 444 13.93 -0.57 -3.30
CA THR A 444 13.09 0.22 -2.40
C THR A 444 13.96 0.60 -1.20
N PRO A 445 14.35 1.88 -1.05
CA PRO A 445 14.91 2.33 0.21
C PRO A 445 13.88 2.03 1.31
N ASN A 446 14.34 1.70 2.51
CA ASN A 446 13.50 1.66 3.71
C ASN A 446 12.66 0.40 4.02
N THR A 447 12.97 -0.77 3.44
CA THR A 447 12.28 -2.03 3.76
C THR A 447 12.24 -2.37 5.26
N GLY A 448 13.32 -2.10 6.00
CA GLY A 448 13.39 -2.30 7.44
C GLY A 448 12.35 -1.48 8.22
N HIS A 449 12.19 -0.18 7.91
CA HIS A 449 11.18 0.65 8.57
C HIS A 449 9.75 0.26 8.13
N LEU A 450 9.56 -0.21 6.89
CA LEU A 450 8.26 -0.75 6.46
C LEU A 450 7.90 -2.04 7.21
N MET A 451 8.88 -2.91 7.50
CA MET A 451 8.68 -4.08 8.36
C MET A 451 8.36 -3.67 9.80
N GLU A 452 9.00 -2.63 10.35
CA GLU A 452 8.64 -2.08 11.67
C GLU A 452 7.20 -1.55 11.69
N LEU A 453 6.82 -0.78 10.66
CA LEU A 453 5.47 -0.28 10.49
C LEU A 453 4.46 -1.43 10.37
N ALA A 454 4.78 -2.46 9.59
CA ALA A 454 3.98 -3.66 9.44
C ALA A 454 3.77 -4.39 10.78
N LEU A 455 4.83 -4.55 11.59
CA LEU A 455 4.74 -5.11 12.93
C LEU A 455 3.84 -4.28 13.84
N ARG A 456 4.00 -2.95 13.82
CA ARG A 456 3.21 -2.03 14.66
C ARG A 456 1.72 -2.05 14.32
N TYR A 457 1.38 -2.15 13.05
CA TYR A 457 -0.01 -2.17 12.58
C TYR A 457 -0.60 -3.57 12.41
N GLN A 458 0.20 -4.63 12.61
CA GLN A 458 -0.15 -6.02 12.33
C GLN A 458 -0.54 -6.26 10.85
N ILE A 459 0.10 -5.50 9.94
CA ILE A 459 -0.07 -5.64 8.49
C ILE A 459 0.86 -6.75 8.00
N PRO A 460 0.40 -7.71 7.16
CA PRO A 460 1.29 -8.67 6.54
C PRO A 460 2.35 -8.01 5.66
N TYR A 461 3.61 -8.37 5.90
CA TYR A 461 4.74 -8.04 5.01
C TYR A 461 5.15 -9.31 4.27
N VAL A 462 4.84 -9.38 2.98
CA VAL A 462 5.19 -10.50 2.11
C VAL A 462 6.52 -10.16 1.43
N ASP A 463 7.58 -10.87 1.80
CA ASP A 463 8.94 -10.56 1.36
C ASP A 463 9.24 -11.12 -0.04
N LEU A 464 9.19 -10.24 -1.05
CA LEU A 464 9.64 -10.55 -2.42
C LEU A 464 11.16 -10.49 -2.58
N GLY A 465 11.86 -9.71 -1.75
CA GLY A 465 13.25 -9.37 -2.00
C GLY A 465 14.20 -10.54 -1.88
N VAL A 466 13.98 -11.41 -0.90
CA VAL A 466 14.80 -12.61 -0.73
C VAL A 466 14.64 -13.58 -1.91
N PRO A 467 13.42 -14.04 -2.29
CA PRO A 467 13.24 -14.90 -3.45
C PRO A 467 13.80 -14.31 -4.74
N LEU A 468 13.58 -13.02 -5.00
CA LEU A 468 14.01 -12.39 -6.25
C LEU A 468 15.53 -12.19 -6.31
N ASN A 469 16.17 -11.72 -5.23
CA ASN A 469 17.63 -11.58 -5.17
C ASN A 469 18.32 -12.93 -5.43
N LEU A 470 17.87 -13.99 -4.74
CA LEU A 470 18.41 -15.33 -4.93
C LEU A 470 18.14 -15.87 -6.33
N THR A 471 16.98 -15.59 -6.92
CA THR A 471 16.65 -16.00 -8.29
C THR A 471 17.64 -15.42 -9.32
N THR A 472 18.11 -14.18 -9.13
CA THR A 472 19.10 -13.56 -10.03
C THR A 472 20.49 -14.21 -10.00
N ARG A 473 20.74 -15.19 -9.11
CA ARG A 473 21.96 -16.01 -9.13
C ARG A 473 21.92 -17.12 -10.18
N TYR A 474 20.73 -17.51 -10.62
CA TYR A 474 20.52 -18.64 -11.53
C TYR A 474 20.25 -18.22 -12.98
N GLY A 475 20.34 -16.93 -13.28
CA GLY A 475 20.05 -16.43 -14.62
C GLY A 475 20.47 -15.00 -14.85
N ASN A 476 20.48 -14.58 -16.12
CA ASN A 476 20.76 -13.21 -16.52
C ASN A 476 19.68 -12.29 -15.92
N SER A 477 20.03 -11.45 -14.95
CA SER A 477 19.03 -10.60 -14.27
C SER A 477 18.34 -9.62 -15.21
N TYR A 478 19.02 -9.21 -16.28
CA TYR A 478 18.44 -8.32 -17.28
C TYR A 478 17.30 -8.97 -18.08
N ALA A 479 17.22 -10.30 -18.06
CA ALA A 479 16.09 -11.05 -18.63
C ALA A 479 14.82 -10.99 -17.75
N LEU A 480 14.95 -10.62 -16.46
CA LEU A 480 13.84 -10.33 -15.54
C LEU A 480 13.53 -8.84 -15.50
N VAL A 481 14.57 -8.02 -15.39
CA VAL A 481 14.51 -6.57 -15.21
C VAL A 481 15.54 -5.94 -16.14
N PRO A 482 15.15 -5.46 -17.33
CA PRO A 482 16.06 -4.80 -18.25
C PRO A 482 16.74 -3.57 -17.62
N LYS A 483 17.72 -3.01 -18.33
CA LYS A 483 18.63 -1.97 -17.84
C LYS A 483 17.95 -0.73 -17.25
N ASP A 484 16.75 -0.42 -17.70
CA ASP A 484 15.95 0.71 -17.25
C ASP A 484 15.27 0.47 -15.88
N GLY A 485 15.33 -0.76 -15.35
CA GLY A 485 14.88 -1.11 -14.01
C GLY A 485 13.42 -1.56 -13.91
N HIS A 486 12.70 -1.69 -15.03
CA HIS A 486 11.30 -2.11 -15.01
C HIS A 486 11.16 -3.64 -15.13
N PRO A 487 10.41 -4.31 -14.25
CA PRO A 487 10.16 -5.74 -14.36
C PRO A 487 9.37 -6.07 -15.62
N GLN A 488 9.73 -7.20 -16.24
CA GLN A 488 9.01 -7.76 -17.39
C GLN A 488 7.99 -8.82 -16.95
N ALA A 489 7.22 -9.38 -17.89
CA ALA A 489 6.09 -10.26 -17.57
C ALA A 489 6.47 -11.47 -16.68
N ALA A 490 7.64 -12.09 -16.89
CA ALA A 490 8.16 -13.16 -16.03
C ALA A 490 8.46 -12.69 -14.59
N ALA A 491 9.05 -11.50 -14.43
CA ALA A 491 9.31 -10.89 -13.13
C ALA A 491 8.00 -10.56 -12.39
N HIS A 492 6.98 -10.06 -13.10
CA HIS A 492 5.65 -9.87 -12.56
C HIS A 492 4.96 -11.18 -12.18
N ASP A 493 5.23 -12.30 -12.87
CA ASP A 493 4.70 -13.62 -12.50
C ASP A 493 5.27 -14.08 -11.15
N ILE A 494 6.58 -13.96 -10.97
CA ILE A 494 7.24 -14.26 -9.69
C ILE A 494 6.65 -13.40 -8.56
N TRP A 495 6.49 -12.10 -8.80
CA TRP A 495 5.91 -11.18 -7.82
C TRP A 495 4.47 -11.55 -7.44
N ALA A 496 3.63 -11.86 -8.44
CA ALA A 496 2.26 -12.27 -8.21
C ALA A 496 2.17 -13.54 -7.36
N ARG A 497 3.01 -14.54 -7.64
CA ARG A 497 3.04 -15.81 -6.88
C ARG A 497 3.49 -15.63 -5.45
N VAL A 498 4.45 -14.74 -5.20
CA VAL A 498 4.86 -14.41 -3.84
C VAL A 498 3.71 -13.70 -3.11
N LEU A 499 3.07 -12.72 -3.74
CA LEU A 499 1.92 -12.01 -3.18
C LEU A 499 0.70 -12.92 -2.94
N GLU A 500 0.45 -13.88 -3.82
CA GLU A 500 -0.65 -14.84 -3.70
C GLU A 500 -0.62 -15.61 -2.37
N ARG A 501 0.58 -15.81 -1.79
CA ARG A 501 0.76 -16.42 -0.46
C ARG A 501 0.01 -15.71 0.65
N ALA A 502 -0.31 -14.43 0.50
CA ALA A 502 -1.18 -13.69 1.43
C ALA A 502 -2.62 -14.23 1.47
N PHE A 503 -3.01 -15.02 0.47
CA PHE A 503 -4.36 -15.54 0.28
C PHE A 503 -4.40 -17.06 0.23
N GLU A 504 -3.35 -17.74 0.69
CA GLU A 504 -3.28 -19.20 0.78
C GLU A 504 -3.84 -19.67 2.11
N VAL A 505 -4.93 -20.45 2.10
CA VAL A 505 -5.57 -20.95 3.33
C VAL A 505 -5.82 -22.45 3.27
N ALA A 506 -5.20 -23.19 4.18
CA ALA A 506 -5.40 -24.62 4.38
C ALA A 506 -5.84 -24.91 5.82
N ASP A 507 -6.54 -26.03 6.03
CA ASP A 507 -6.84 -26.53 7.37
C ASP A 507 -5.56 -27.08 8.05
N PRO A 508 -5.41 -26.97 9.39
CA PRO A 508 -6.30 -26.24 10.29
C PRO A 508 -6.17 -24.72 10.11
N VAL A 509 -7.30 -24.04 9.93
CA VAL A 509 -7.33 -22.57 9.88
C VAL A 509 -6.94 -21.99 11.23
N VAL A 510 -5.99 -21.09 11.21
CA VAL A 510 -5.55 -20.33 12.38
C VAL A 510 -6.34 -19.02 12.46
N SER A 511 -6.67 -18.61 13.68
CA SER A 511 -7.42 -17.37 13.90
C SER A 511 -6.70 -16.16 13.30
N GLY A 512 -7.49 -15.33 12.64
CA GLY A 512 -7.04 -14.05 12.13
C GLY A 512 -6.69 -13.06 13.23
N VAL A 513 -5.75 -12.18 12.91
CA VAL A 513 -5.27 -11.07 13.72
C VAL A 513 -5.73 -9.80 13.01
N ALA A 514 -6.69 -9.09 13.60
CA ALA A 514 -7.19 -7.86 13.02
C ALA A 514 -6.10 -6.78 13.09
N GLN A 515 -5.82 -6.14 11.95
CA GLN A 515 -4.89 -5.01 11.88
C GLN A 515 -5.29 -3.91 12.89
N LEU A 516 -4.30 -3.35 13.58
CA LEU A 516 -4.55 -2.35 14.60
C LEU A 516 -5.08 -1.06 13.96
N HIS A 517 -6.21 -0.58 14.47
CA HIS A 517 -6.82 0.67 14.04
C HIS A 517 -6.19 1.84 14.78
N LEU A 518 -5.48 2.71 14.03
CA LEU A 518 -4.85 3.93 14.53
C LEU A 518 -4.05 3.75 15.85
N PRO A 519 -3.08 2.81 15.92
CA PRO A 519 -2.17 2.70 17.07
C PRO A 519 -1.32 3.97 17.24
N ALA A 520 -0.49 4.02 18.29
CA ALA A 520 0.49 5.10 18.45
C ALA A 520 1.41 5.20 17.22
N ARG A 521 1.69 6.43 16.76
CA ARG A 521 2.46 6.63 15.52
C ARG A 521 3.84 5.99 15.56
N ALA A 522 4.23 5.27 14.51
CA ALA A 522 5.59 4.82 14.25
C ALA A 522 6.53 6.03 14.11
N HIS A 523 6.09 7.04 13.36
CA HIS A 523 6.89 8.23 13.09
C HIS A 523 6.14 9.53 13.42
N PRO A 524 6.75 10.50 14.14
CA PRO A 524 6.09 11.75 14.51
C PRO A 524 5.59 12.57 13.32
N ALA A 525 6.35 12.57 12.21
CA ALA A 525 5.98 13.33 11.01
C ALA A 525 4.72 12.80 10.30
N ALA A 526 4.24 11.59 10.61
CA ALA A 526 3.04 11.03 10.00
C ALA A 526 1.80 11.89 10.24
N VAL A 527 1.79 12.69 11.32
CA VAL A 527 0.70 13.64 11.64
C VAL A 527 0.37 14.58 10.48
N GLY A 528 1.37 15.04 9.72
CA GLY A 528 1.18 15.92 8.56
C GLY A 528 0.55 15.22 7.35
N TRP A 529 0.80 13.92 7.23
CA TRP A 529 0.37 13.10 6.09
C TRP A 529 -1.02 12.51 6.26
N GLU A 530 -1.52 12.54 7.49
CA GLU A 530 -2.83 12.04 7.89
C GLU A 530 -4.00 12.90 7.43
N GLY A 531 -3.78 14.19 7.23
CA GLY A 531 -4.84 15.15 6.96
C GLY A 531 -5.65 14.92 5.69
N ASP A 532 -6.77 15.62 5.62
CA ASP A 532 -7.55 15.76 4.38
C ASP A 532 -6.97 16.85 3.50
N ILE A 533 -7.17 16.70 2.19
CA ILE A 533 -6.57 17.56 1.18
C ILE A 533 -7.48 18.74 0.87
N THR A 534 -6.89 19.92 0.88
CA THR A 534 -7.45 21.15 0.31
C THR A 534 -6.68 21.49 -0.96
N THR A 535 -7.38 21.53 -2.10
CA THR A 535 -6.79 21.85 -3.40
C THR A 535 -6.95 23.33 -3.73
N HIS A 536 -5.86 23.98 -4.11
CA HIS A 536 -5.81 25.35 -4.62
C HIS A 536 -5.35 25.33 -6.08
N SER A 537 -6.27 25.53 -7.00
CA SER A 537 -5.99 25.58 -8.45
C SER A 537 -5.70 26.99 -8.94
N ALA A 538 -5.23 27.13 -10.18
CA ALA A 538 -5.05 28.40 -10.87
C ALA A 538 -6.27 29.34 -10.69
N GLY A 539 -6.01 30.59 -10.32
CA GLY A 539 -7.04 31.59 -10.01
C GLY A 539 -7.57 31.55 -8.58
N SER A 540 -7.15 30.59 -7.75
CA SER A 540 -7.44 30.61 -6.32
C SER A 540 -6.83 31.87 -5.68
N PRO A 541 -7.57 32.60 -4.83
CA PRO A 541 -7.03 33.75 -4.10
C PRO A 541 -5.89 33.37 -3.13
N ARG A 542 -5.74 32.08 -2.81
CA ARG A 542 -4.68 31.53 -1.97
C ARG A 542 -3.32 31.47 -2.69
N LEU A 543 -3.30 31.56 -4.03
CA LEU A 543 -2.08 31.56 -4.83
C LEU A 543 -1.66 33.01 -5.13
N ARG A 544 -0.64 33.52 -4.46
CA ARG A 544 -0.10 34.87 -4.73
C ARG A 544 0.60 34.86 -6.09
N ASN A 545 0.11 35.67 -7.03
CA ASN A 545 0.65 35.83 -8.38
C ASN A 545 0.85 34.51 -9.15
N ASN A 546 0.13 33.45 -8.76
CA ASN A 546 0.38 32.07 -9.21
C ASN A 546 1.84 31.61 -9.05
N SER A 547 2.60 32.17 -8.11
CA SER A 547 4.00 31.80 -7.86
C SER A 547 4.26 31.35 -6.42
N GLY A 548 3.37 31.68 -5.47
CA GLY A 548 3.53 31.25 -4.08
C GLY A 548 2.23 30.95 -3.35
N LEU A 549 2.35 30.20 -2.26
CA LEU A 549 1.26 29.77 -1.38
C LEU A 549 1.72 29.75 0.08
N LEU A 550 0.86 30.19 0.99
CA LEU A 550 0.96 29.89 2.41
C LEU A 550 0.30 28.55 2.72
N LEU A 551 1.07 27.59 3.25
CA LEU A 551 0.57 26.25 3.53
C LEU A 551 -0.44 26.23 4.68
N ASP A 552 -1.41 25.31 4.58
CA ASP A 552 -2.40 25.09 5.62
C ASP A 552 -1.76 24.42 6.86
N ASP A 553 -0.95 23.38 6.70
CA ASP A 553 -0.11 22.80 7.77
C ASP A 553 1.29 22.41 7.24
N THR A 554 1.65 21.13 7.24
CA THR A 554 3.04 20.71 7.07
C THR A 554 3.33 19.99 5.76
N MET A 555 2.30 19.65 4.98
CA MET A 555 2.44 18.88 3.76
C MET A 555 1.84 19.61 2.57
N VAL A 556 2.56 19.53 1.45
CA VAL A 556 2.09 20.01 0.14
C VAL A 556 2.54 19.06 -0.98
N ASN A 557 1.64 18.82 -1.92
CA ASN A 557 1.95 18.40 -3.29
C ASN A 557 1.64 19.58 -4.22
N LEU A 558 2.54 19.93 -5.14
CA LEU A 558 2.29 21.02 -6.07
C LEU A 558 2.63 20.65 -7.52
N TRP A 559 1.91 21.28 -8.44
CA TRP A 559 2.11 21.19 -9.87
C TRP A 559 2.54 22.55 -10.37
N ALA A 560 3.63 22.60 -11.11
CA ALA A 560 4.16 23.84 -11.63
C ALA A 560 4.62 23.68 -13.07
N SER A 561 4.36 24.70 -13.89
CA SER A 561 4.87 24.79 -15.26
C SER A 561 6.03 25.78 -15.32
N GLY A 562 6.99 25.57 -16.21
CA GLY A 562 8.11 26.48 -16.48
C GLY A 562 8.85 26.07 -17.75
N LYS A 563 9.78 26.90 -18.22
CA LYS A 563 10.63 26.60 -19.41
C LYS A 563 11.89 25.81 -19.07
N ASP A 564 12.30 25.80 -17.81
CA ASP A 564 13.48 25.08 -17.35
C ASP A 564 13.20 23.57 -17.22
N GLU A 565 14.24 22.74 -17.20
CA GLU A 565 14.11 21.27 -17.11
C GLU A 565 13.43 20.80 -15.80
N ALA A 566 13.60 21.57 -14.72
CA ALA A 566 12.97 21.37 -13.43
C ALA A 566 12.52 22.72 -12.86
N VAL A 567 11.38 22.73 -12.16
CA VAL A 567 10.93 23.92 -11.43
C VAL A 567 11.74 24.04 -10.14
N THR A 568 12.31 25.22 -9.88
CA THR A 568 12.94 25.48 -8.59
C THR A 568 11.86 25.77 -7.56
N VAL A 569 11.88 25.06 -6.43
CA VAL A 569 10.95 25.29 -5.33
C VAL A 569 11.72 25.81 -4.12
N LYS A 570 11.23 26.92 -3.56
CA LYS A 570 11.68 27.48 -2.28
C LYS A 570 10.63 27.22 -1.21
N VAL A 571 11.09 26.83 -0.02
CA VAL A 571 10.29 26.78 1.20
C VAL A 571 10.91 27.76 2.19
N ASP A 572 10.13 28.70 2.67
CA ASP A 572 10.56 29.76 3.59
C ASP A 572 11.79 30.53 3.08
N GLY A 573 11.80 30.84 1.79
CA GLY A 573 12.86 31.60 1.11
C GLY A 573 14.10 30.76 0.73
N ALA A 574 14.23 29.54 1.24
CA ALA A 574 15.35 28.64 0.96
C ALA A 574 15.00 27.59 -0.09
N GLU A 575 15.93 27.27 -0.98
CA GLU A 575 15.75 26.22 -1.98
C GLU A 575 15.53 24.85 -1.31
N HIS A 576 14.43 24.16 -1.63
CA HIS A 576 14.06 22.91 -0.95
C HIS A 576 14.08 21.71 -1.90
N ARG A 577 14.76 20.63 -1.53
CA ARG A 577 15.00 19.50 -2.45
C ARG A 577 13.79 18.58 -2.64
N GLY A 578 12.98 18.32 -1.60
CA GLY A 578 11.71 17.55 -1.66
C GLY A 578 11.73 16.34 -2.61
N SER A 579 10.57 15.99 -3.20
CA SER A 579 10.49 15.13 -4.39
C SER A 579 10.39 15.93 -5.68
N ARG A 580 11.51 16.52 -6.13
CA ARG A 580 11.50 17.29 -7.38
C ARG A 580 11.31 16.40 -8.61
N ARG A 581 10.31 16.76 -9.42
CA ARG A 581 10.02 16.17 -10.73
C ARG A 581 10.05 17.24 -11.82
N ARG A 582 9.82 16.80 -13.06
CA ARG A 582 9.69 17.69 -14.22
C ARG A 582 8.49 18.64 -14.05
N PRO A 583 8.51 19.81 -14.71
CA PRO A 583 7.35 20.69 -14.76
C PRO A 583 6.10 19.94 -15.24
N MET A 584 4.98 20.14 -14.55
CA MET A 584 3.69 19.56 -14.88
C MET A 584 2.67 20.67 -15.15
N GLY A 585 2.22 20.77 -16.39
CA GLY A 585 1.22 21.76 -16.83
C GLY A 585 -0.21 21.47 -16.39
N ALA A 586 -0.45 20.34 -15.73
CA ALA A 586 -1.77 19.91 -15.25
C ALA A 586 -1.63 19.15 -13.93
N ARG A 587 -2.71 19.13 -13.14
CA ARG A 587 -2.80 18.38 -11.88
C ARG A 587 -3.15 16.92 -12.15
N ASP A 588 -2.18 16.01 -11.98
CA ASP A 588 -2.41 14.56 -11.90
C ASP A 588 -2.55 14.16 -10.42
N LEU A 589 -3.58 13.39 -10.07
CA LEU A 589 -3.84 12.99 -8.68
C LEU A 589 -2.81 12.03 -8.09
N ARG A 590 -1.93 11.44 -8.91
CA ARG A 590 -0.98 10.41 -8.49
C ARG A 590 0.47 10.88 -8.53
N ASN A 591 0.76 12.01 -9.16
CA ASN A 591 2.11 12.52 -9.38
C ASN A 591 2.12 14.05 -9.32
N SER A 592 3.21 14.68 -8.91
CA SER A 592 3.32 16.14 -8.80
C SER A 592 4.71 16.63 -9.22
N SER A 593 4.85 17.95 -9.41
CA SER A 593 6.17 18.55 -9.67
C SER A 593 7.06 18.56 -8.43
N PHE A 594 6.45 18.57 -7.24
CA PHE A 594 7.15 18.63 -5.95
C PHE A 594 6.23 18.22 -4.80
N ALA A 595 6.74 17.36 -3.91
CA ALA A 595 6.14 17.08 -2.61
C ALA A 595 7.13 17.31 -1.44
N VAL A 596 6.58 17.70 -0.30
CA VAL A 596 7.26 17.78 1.00
C VAL A 596 6.22 17.62 2.11
N GLY A 597 6.60 16.99 3.22
CA GLY A 597 5.77 16.91 4.42
C GLY A 597 6.52 17.01 5.75
N ARG A 598 7.86 17.06 5.72
CA ARG A 598 8.72 17.27 6.88
C ARG A 598 8.86 18.76 7.22
N LEU A 599 7.72 19.42 7.40
CA LEU A 599 7.65 20.80 7.87
C LEU A 599 7.16 20.84 9.32
N THR A 600 7.38 21.96 10.01
CA THR A 600 7.08 22.07 11.44
C THR A 600 5.61 22.36 11.64
N LEU A 601 4.90 21.50 12.37
CA LEU A 601 3.50 21.72 12.70
C LEU A 601 3.31 23.04 13.46
N GLY A 602 2.35 23.84 12.99
CA GLY A 602 1.96 25.10 13.61
C GLY A 602 2.82 26.29 13.22
N ASP A 603 3.93 26.12 12.51
CA ASP A 603 4.69 27.23 11.95
C ASP A 603 4.08 27.67 10.60
N ARG A 604 4.32 28.92 10.21
CA ARG A 604 4.05 29.39 8.84
C ARG A 604 5.07 28.78 7.90
N HIS A 605 4.59 28.20 6.81
CA HIS A 605 5.42 27.79 5.70
C HIS A 605 4.96 28.48 4.41
N VAL A 606 5.87 29.20 3.76
CA VAL A 606 5.66 29.80 2.44
C VAL A 606 6.33 28.90 1.41
N VAL A 607 5.59 28.49 0.39
CA VAL A 607 6.15 27.75 -0.75
C VAL A 607 6.07 28.61 -1.99
N GLU A 608 7.18 28.73 -2.70
CA GLU A 608 7.30 29.52 -3.92
C GLU A 608 7.97 28.72 -5.04
N VAL A 609 7.53 28.95 -6.27
CA VAL A 609 8.20 28.46 -7.47
C VAL A 609 9.04 29.57 -8.09
N ALA A 610 10.22 29.20 -8.57
CA ALA A 610 11.18 30.08 -9.21
C ALA A 610 11.73 29.43 -10.49
N GLY A 611 12.24 30.25 -11.40
CA GLY A 611 12.73 29.84 -12.71
C GLY A 611 12.06 30.61 -13.86
N THR A 612 12.48 30.31 -15.08
CA THR A 612 11.99 30.99 -16.28
C THR A 612 10.53 30.65 -16.52
N GLU A 613 9.66 31.66 -16.39
CA GLU A 613 8.19 31.53 -16.54
C GLU A 613 7.56 30.50 -15.59
N ALA A 614 8.19 30.25 -14.44
CA ALA A 614 7.69 29.33 -13.44
C ALA A 614 6.37 29.83 -12.82
N ARG A 615 5.36 28.97 -12.79
CA ARG A 615 4.06 29.25 -12.14
C ARG A 615 3.44 27.99 -11.57
N LEU A 616 2.77 28.14 -10.43
CA LEU A 616 1.90 27.15 -9.82
C LEU A 616 0.65 26.96 -10.69
N VAL A 617 0.39 25.70 -11.03
CA VAL A 617 -0.84 25.24 -11.70
C VAL A 617 -1.87 24.85 -10.65
N ALA A 618 -1.43 24.11 -9.64
CA ALA A 618 -2.22 23.74 -8.49
C ALA A 618 -1.33 23.39 -7.29
N ALA A 619 -1.89 23.40 -6.10
CA ALA A 619 -1.28 22.89 -4.88
C ALA A 619 -2.33 22.20 -4.00
N ASP A 620 -2.01 21.00 -3.55
CA ASP A 620 -2.76 20.26 -2.55
C ASP A 620 -2.04 20.40 -1.22
N THR A 621 -2.73 20.93 -0.22
CA THR A 621 -2.20 20.99 1.15
C THR A 621 -3.02 20.08 2.05
N LYS A 622 -2.38 19.50 3.06
CA LYS A 622 -3.10 18.71 4.06
C LYS A 622 -3.42 19.52 5.31
N VAL A 623 -4.64 19.33 5.81
CA VAL A 623 -5.11 19.85 7.09
C VAL A 623 -5.00 18.75 8.13
N VAL A 624 -4.15 18.95 9.13
CA VAL A 624 -3.94 17.95 10.20
C VAL A 624 -5.27 17.63 10.90
N PRO A 625 -5.59 16.34 11.14
CA PRO A 625 -6.82 15.96 11.84
C PRO A 625 -6.91 16.62 13.22
N GLY A 626 -8.11 17.02 13.63
CA GLY A 626 -8.33 17.65 14.93
C GLY A 626 -7.91 19.13 15.01
N ARG A 627 -7.44 19.74 13.92
CA ARG A 627 -7.19 21.19 13.86
C ARG A 627 -8.50 21.99 13.94
N GLN A 628 -8.51 23.04 14.76
CA GLN A 628 -9.59 24.03 14.84
C GLN A 628 -9.01 25.44 14.79
N TRP A 629 -9.74 26.37 14.16
CA TRP A 629 -9.39 27.80 14.11
C TRP A 629 -10.23 28.60 15.11
N HIS A 630 -9.57 29.47 15.87
CA HIS A 630 -10.21 30.39 16.82
C HIS A 630 -9.73 31.82 16.54
N GLY A 631 -10.38 32.47 15.58
CA GLY A 631 -10.14 33.88 15.24
C GLY A 631 -10.46 34.82 16.41
N VAL A 632 -9.84 36.00 16.43
CA VAL A 632 -10.04 37.02 17.49
C VAL A 632 -11.46 37.57 17.57
N ASP A 633 -12.28 37.31 16.56
CA ASP A 633 -13.72 37.58 16.51
C ASP A 633 -14.58 36.53 17.24
N SER A 634 -13.99 35.40 17.66
CA SER A 634 -14.67 34.40 18.48
C SER A 634 -15.03 34.94 19.85
N ALA A 635 -16.26 34.68 20.30
CA ALA A 635 -16.74 35.03 21.64
C ALA A 635 -15.98 34.34 22.80
N ARG A 636 -15.07 33.41 22.48
CA ARG A 636 -14.20 32.74 23.45
C ARG A 636 -13.02 33.62 23.90
N TRP A 637 -12.71 34.68 23.16
CA TRP A 637 -11.61 35.58 23.50
C TRP A 637 -11.98 36.56 24.60
N GLU A 638 -11.10 36.68 25.59
CA GLU A 638 -11.04 37.78 26.54
C GLU A 638 -10.17 38.89 25.94
N LEU A 639 -10.80 39.82 25.21
CA LEU A 639 -10.10 40.89 24.49
C LEU A 639 -9.77 42.11 25.35
N ALA A 640 -10.09 42.09 26.65
CA ALA A 640 -9.85 43.21 27.57
C ALA A 640 -10.38 44.58 27.06
N GLY A 641 -11.51 44.58 26.33
CA GLY A 641 -12.13 45.78 25.76
C GLY A 641 -11.59 46.22 24.41
N LEU A 642 -10.64 45.49 23.82
CA LEU A 642 -10.17 45.70 22.44
C LEU A 642 -11.22 45.20 21.43
N THR A 643 -11.33 45.91 20.31
CA THR A 643 -12.29 45.58 19.24
C THR A 643 -11.59 44.93 18.06
N PRO A 644 -12.03 43.75 17.59
CA PRO A 644 -11.54 43.16 16.34
C PRO A 644 -11.82 44.08 15.14
N GLN A 645 -10.88 44.17 14.21
CA GLN A 645 -10.98 45.00 13.01
C GLN A 645 -10.68 44.17 11.74
N PRO A 646 -11.23 44.53 10.57
CA PRO A 646 -10.95 43.82 9.32
C PRO A 646 -9.44 43.77 9.00
N TYR A 647 -9.01 42.65 8.44
CA TYR A 647 -7.68 42.43 7.90
C TYR A 647 -7.79 41.88 6.48
N THR A 648 -7.03 42.47 5.56
CA THR A 648 -6.95 42.02 4.17
C THR A 648 -5.57 41.43 3.92
N SER A 649 -5.52 40.11 3.72
CA SER A 649 -4.29 39.41 3.38
C SER A 649 -3.96 39.56 1.88
N ALA A 650 -2.68 39.78 1.58
CA ALA A 650 -2.13 39.72 0.23
C ALA A 650 -1.88 38.28 -0.29
N TRP A 651 -2.12 37.27 0.56
CA TRP A 651 -1.87 35.84 0.33
C TRP A 651 -3.15 34.99 0.50
N GLY A 652 -4.32 35.62 0.39
CA GLY A 652 -5.62 34.94 0.36
C GLY A 652 -6.21 34.55 1.71
N ALA A 653 -5.76 35.18 2.80
CA ALA A 653 -6.31 35.05 4.16
C ALA A 653 -6.37 33.60 4.74
N PRO A 654 -5.28 32.81 4.70
CA PRO A 654 -5.18 31.50 5.36
C PRO A 654 -5.55 31.52 6.84
N TYR A 655 -5.28 32.63 7.53
CA TYR A 655 -5.39 32.73 8.99
C TYR A 655 -6.50 33.73 9.41
N GLY A 656 -7.54 33.86 8.58
CA GLY A 656 -8.70 34.70 8.86
C GLY A 656 -8.61 36.13 8.32
N GLY A 657 -9.75 36.83 8.31
CA GLY A 657 -9.91 38.18 7.77
C GLY A 657 -10.11 39.27 8.82
N VAL A 658 -9.77 38.98 10.09
CA VAL A 658 -9.96 39.89 11.22
C VAL A 658 -8.71 39.83 12.10
N GLN A 659 -8.30 40.98 12.62
CA GLN A 659 -7.18 41.11 13.56
C GLN A 659 -7.58 41.96 14.77
N VAL A 660 -6.82 41.85 15.85
CA VAL A 660 -6.86 42.80 16.97
C VAL A 660 -5.43 43.30 17.20
N VAL A 661 -5.27 44.62 17.39
CA VAL A 661 -3.97 45.21 17.70
C VAL A 661 -3.86 45.32 19.21
N VAL A 662 -2.98 44.52 19.81
CA VAL A 662 -2.71 44.50 21.24
C VAL A 662 -1.68 45.58 21.56
N PRO A 663 -2.01 46.62 22.36
CA PRO A 663 -1.06 47.65 22.76
C PRO A 663 0.02 47.11 23.69
N VAL A 664 1.17 47.80 23.75
CA VAL A 664 2.28 47.44 24.62
C VAL A 664 1.82 47.29 26.08
N GLY A 665 2.19 46.18 26.70
CA GLY A 665 1.87 45.88 28.10
C GLY A 665 0.45 45.35 28.32
N GLN A 666 -0.39 45.28 27.28
CA GLN A 666 -1.71 44.64 27.36
C GLN A 666 -1.65 43.17 26.95
N SER A 667 -2.64 42.41 27.43
CA SER A 667 -2.81 41.00 27.07
C SER A 667 -4.24 40.70 26.66
N ILE A 668 -4.38 39.74 25.76
CA ILE A 668 -5.65 39.06 25.44
C ILE A 668 -5.50 37.58 25.78
N ALA A 669 -6.61 36.88 26.06
CA ALA A 669 -6.56 35.47 26.42
C ALA A 669 -7.69 34.66 25.79
N ILE A 670 -7.44 33.36 25.60
CA ILE A 670 -8.44 32.37 25.20
C ILE A 670 -8.15 31.05 25.90
N GLU A 671 -9.19 30.25 26.12
CA GLU A 671 -9.05 28.92 26.71
C GLU A 671 -9.51 27.84 25.73
N LEU A 672 -8.63 26.87 25.43
CA LEU A 672 -8.82 25.90 24.35
C LEU A 672 -8.27 24.51 24.72
N PRO A 673 -8.92 23.42 24.29
CA PRO A 673 -8.33 22.08 24.38
C PRO A 673 -7.27 21.88 23.30
N ALA A 674 -6.10 21.35 23.66
CA ALA A 674 -5.03 21.12 22.71
C ALA A 674 -3.97 20.12 23.21
N THR A 675 -3.33 19.43 22.26
CA THR A 675 -1.96 18.91 22.39
C THR A 675 -0.94 19.85 21.76
N ASP A 676 -1.35 20.63 20.76
CA ASP A 676 -0.50 21.60 20.09
C ASP A 676 -1.33 22.86 19.78
N LEU A 677 -0.67 24.00 19.79
CA LEU A 677 -1.26 25.30 19.48
C LEU A 677 -0.44 25.97 18.38
N SER A 678 -1.05 26.87 17.63
CA SER A 678 -0.33 27.79 16.76
C SER A 678 -0.94 29.18 16.84
N VAL A 679 -0.14 30.17 17.22
CA VAL A 679 -0.60 31.55 17.36
C VAL A 679 -0.38 32.27 16.03
N ALA A 680 -1.45 32.81 15.45
CA ALA A 680 -1.42 33.56 14.20
C ALA A 680 -1.42 35.06 14.44
N TYR A 681 -0.53 35.78 13.77
CA TYR A 681 -0.28 37.21 13.91
C TYR A 681 0.15 37.82 12.57
N VAL A 682 0.30 39.15 12.50
CA VAL A 682 0.77 39.86 11.30
C VAL A 682 2.12 40.50 11.59
N ASP A 683 3.14 40.18 10.79
CA ASP A 683 4.42 40.86 10.83
C ASP A 683 4.26 42.30 10.32
N ARG A 684 4.86 43.28 11.01
CA ARG A 684 4.85 44.70 10.64
C ARG A 684 6.18 45.37 10.95
N ALA A 685 6.57 46.37 10.15
CA ALA A 685 7.80 47.13 10.36
C ALA A 685 7.88 47.79 11.75
N ASP A 686 6.72 48.20 12.29
CA ASP A 686 6.53 48.80 13.60
C ASP A 686 6.10 47.78 14.68
N GLY A 687 6.20 46.48 14.41
CA GLY A 687 5.78 45.41 15.32
C GLY A 687 6.72 45.22 16.51
N GLY A 688 6.15 44.78 17.63
CA GLY A 688 6.90 44.45 18.85
C GLY A 688 7.25 42.97 18.99
N LEU A 689 7.37 42.55 20.24
CA LEU A 689 7.59 41.17 20.64
C LEU A 689 6.28 40.58 21.18
N LEU A 690 5.83 39.48 20.60
CA LEU A 690 4.70 38.70 21.07
C LEU A 690 5.17 37.67 22.10
N ARG A 691 4.78 37.85 23.37
CA ARG A 691 4.96 36.83 24.41
C ARG A 691 3.69 35.99 24.54
N VAL A 692 3.86 34.67 24.55
CA VAL A 692 2.77 33.70 24.71
C VAL A 692 2.98 32.89 25.97
N ASP A 693 2.06 33.02 26.91
CA ASP A 693 1.99 32.21 28.12
C ASP A 693 0.90 31.14 27.95
N VAL A 694 1.21 29.87 28.20
CA VAL A 694 0.27 28.76 28.18
C VAL A 694 0.15 28.18 29.58
N SER A 695 -1.05 28.25 30.16
CA SER A 695 -1.36 27.79 31.51
C SER A 695 -0.39 28.37 32.56
N GLY A 696 -0.08 29.67 32.44
CA GLY A 696 0.79 30.41 33.34
C GLY A 696 2.30 30.24 33.11
N GLN A 697 2.71 29.49 32.09
CA GLN A 697 4.11 29.30 31.73
C GLN A 697 4.44 30.01 30.42
N SER A 698 5.49 30.83 30.38
CA SER A 698 5.98 31.40 29.12
C SER A 698 6.47 30.28 28.21
N ARG A 699 5.89 30.18 27.01
CA ARG A 699 6.18 29.13 26.02
C ARG A 699 6.80 29.66 24.74
N LEU A 700 6.57 30.92 24.39
CA LEU A 700 7.06 31.51 23.15
C LEU A 700 7.27 33.02 23.33
N GLU A 701 8.39 33.50 22.81
CA GLU A 701 8.63 34.91 22.53
C GLU A 701 8.95 35.03 21.04
N GLN A 702 8.17 35.82 20.31
CA GLN A 702 8.23 35.89 18.85
C GLN A 702 8.23 37.34 18.40
N ALA A 703 9.32 37.76 17.76
CA ALA A 703 9.38 39.07 17.12
C ALA A 703 8.34 39.13 15.99
N THR A 704 7.55 40.20 15.95
CA THR A 704 6.54 40.44 14.91
C THR A 704 6.95 41.56 13.95
N ASN A 705 8.25 41.82 13.88
CA ASN A 705 8.90 42.76 12.97
C ASN A 705 9.95 42.06 12.10
N VAL A 706 9.68 40.81 11.72
CA VAL A 706 10.51 40.04 10.80
C VAL A 706 9.81 39.91 9.46
N ALA A 707 10.24 40.70 8.46
CA ALA A 707 9.71 40.59 7.11
C ALA A 707 10.10 39.24 6.47
N PHE A 708 9.21 38.67 5.66
CA PHE A 708 9.52 37.55 4.79
C PHE A 708 10.15 38.06 3.49
N THR A 709 11.29 37.51 3.09
CA THR A 709 11.89 37.82 1.78
C THR A 709 11.43 36.82 0.75
N ASP A 710 10.68 37.29 -0.25
CA ASP A 710 10.11 36.43 -1.28
C ASP A 710 11.14 36.02 -2.35
N ALA A 711 10.72 35.17 -3.29
CA ALA A 711 11.62 34.65 -4.32
C ALA A 711 12.22 35.75 -5.22
N ALA A 712 11.59 36.93 -5.32
CA ALA A 712 12.07 38.09 -6.06
C ALA A 712 12.95 39.03 -5.23
N GLY A 713 13.12 38.75 -3.93
CA GLY A 713 13.90 39.56 -3.00
C GLY A 713 13.11 40.70 -2.35
N GLU A 714 11.78 40.74 -2.52
CA GLU A 714 10.93 41.75 -1.87
C GLU A 714 10.73 41.40 -0.39
N ALA A 715 10.89 42.39 0.49
CA ALA A 715 10.58 42.25 1.92
C ALA A 715 9.09 42.47 2.17
N LEU A 716 8.40 41.45 2.68
CA LEU A 716 6.96 41.42 2.86
C LEU A 716 6.57 41.32 4.34
N TRP A 717 5.70 42.24 4.74
CA TRP A 717 5.06 42.30 6.06
C TRP A 717 3.70 41.61 5.97
N MET A 718 3.63 40.36 6.42
CA MET A 718 2.51 39.47 6.10
C MET A 718 2.07 38.65 7.31
N GLU A 719 0.92 37.98 7.16
CA GLU A 719 0.45 37.04 8.18
C GLU A 719 1.46 35.91 8.41
N ASN A 720 1.53 35.49 9.67
CA ASN A 720 2.47 34.53 10.18
C ASN A 720 1.83 33.74 11.30
N ARG A 721 2.43 32.60 11.64
CA ARG A 721 2.02 31.80 12.78
C ARG A 721 3.20 31.03 13.34
N LYS A 722 3.14 30.74 14.64
CA LYS A 722 4.19 30.00 15.34
C LYS A 722 3.62 28.92 16.24
N GLY A 723 4.15 27.71 16.12
CA GLY A 723 3.69 26.53 16.83
C GLY A 723 4.23 26.42 18.26
N ILE A 724 3.36 25.99 19.18
CA ILE A 724 3.67 25.56 20.54
C ILE A 724 3.22 24.10 20.64
N ARG A 725 4.18 23.17 20.71
CA ARG A 725 3.95 21.74 20.51
C ARG A 725 4.14 20.91 21.77
N ASN A 726 3.66 19.67 21.74
CA ASN A 726 3.85 18.67 22.79
C ASN A 726 3.30 19.10 24.17
N LEU A 727 2.14 19.76 24.17
CA LEU A 727 1.38 19.99 25.39
C LEU A 727 0.66 18.70 25.79
N PRO A 728 0.54 18.39 27.09
CA PRO A 728 -0.36 17.34 27.53
C PRO A 728 -1.79 17.69 27.11
N TYR A 729 -2.56 16.71 26.66
CA TYR A 729 -3.92 16.98 26.21
C TYR A 729 -4.82 17.47 27.34
N GLY A 730 -5.41 18.63 27.14
CA GLY A 730 -6.39 19.22 28.04
C GLY A 730 -6.63 20.69 27.74
N LEU A 731 -7.33 21.35 28.66
CA LEU A 731 -7.78 22.73 28.55
C LEU A 731 -6.68 23.71 28.98
N HIS A 732 -6.13 24.44 28.01
CA HIS A 732 -5.03 25.39 28.21
C HIS A 732 -5.53 26.83 28.12
N GLN A 733 -5.14 27.66 29.09
CA GLN A 733 -5.32 29.10 28.98
C GLN A 733 -4.14 29.68 28.20
N VAL A 734 -4.40 30.28 27.05
CA VAL A 734 -3.41 30.91 26.19
C VAL A 734 -3.53 32.41 26.36
N ARG A 735 -2.47 33.05 26.84
CA ARG A 735 -2.39 34.51 27.03
C ARG A 735 -1.35 35.09 26.09
N LEU A 736 -1.75 36.08 25.29
CA LEU A 736 -0.92 36.77 24.32
C LEU A 736 -0.66 38.19 24.81
N THR A 737 0.60 38.57 24.95
CA THR A 737 1.02 39.88 25.47
C THR A 737 1.93 40.58 24.46
N ALA A 738 1.62 41.84 24.15
CA ALA A 738 2.51 42.68 23.34
C ALA A 738 3.59 43.33 24.23
N VAL A 739 4.85 43.14 23.87
CA VAL A 739 6.03 43.67 24.56
C VAL A 739 6.79 44.58 23.58
N GLU A 740 7.40 45.65 24.11
CA GLU A 740 8.17 46.67 23.36
C GLU A 740 7.36 47.57 22.41
N ALA A 741 6.55 46.99 21.51
CA ALA A 741 5.68 47.69 20.57
C ALA A 741 4.36 46.91 20.34
N PRO A 742 3.31 47.52 19.74
CA PRO A 742 2.05 46.83 19.50
C PRO A 742 2.19 45.58 18.62
N VAL A 743 1.32 44.59 18.83
CA VAL A 743 1.28 43.36 18.03
C VAL A 743 -0.11 43.17 17.44
N ALA A 744 -0.16 42.85 16.15
CA ALA A 744 -1.41 42.49 15.46
C ALA A 744 -1.64 40.98 15.51
N VAL A 745 -2.68 40.54 16.22
CA VAL A 745 -3.04 39.12 16.40
C VAL A 745 -4.26 38.77 15.54
N LEU A 746 -4.21 37.63 14.85
CA LEU A 746 -5.31 37.11 14.03
C LEU A 746 -6.14 36.06 14.79
N GLY A 747 -5.49 35.22 15.59
CA GLY A 747 -6.15 34.17 16.35
C GLY A 747 -5.22 33.02 16.71
N VAL A 748 -5.79 31.87 17.05
CA VAL A 748 -5.06 30.67 17.44
C VAL A 748 -5.65 29.43 16.76
N PHE A 749 -4.78 28.56 16.24
CA PHE A 749 -5.15 27.19 15.92
C PHE A 749 -4.92 26.29 17.13
N SER A 750 -5.88 25.43 17.44
CA SER A 750 -5.71 24.33 18.38
C SER A 750 -5.70 23.00 17.65
N TYR A 751 -4.84 22.09 18.04
CA TYR A 751 -4.74 20.75 17.47
C TYR A 751 -4.94 19.69 18.56
N ASP A 752 -5.68 18.64 18.23
CA ASP A 752 -5.66 17.37 18.95
C ASP A 752 -4.92 16.35 18.08
N THR A 753 -3.62 16.21 18.30
CA THR A 753 -2.77 15.33 17.51
C THR A 753 -2.68 13.93 18.10
N ARG A 754 -3.42 13.58 19.16
CA ARG A 754 -3.33 12.26 19.79
C ARG A 754 -3.59 11.15 18.77
N PRO A 755 -2.75 10.10 18.72
CA PRO A 755 -2.84 9.08 17.68
C PRO A 755 -3.98 8.08 17.90
N ASN A 756 -4.39 7.86 19.16
CA ASN A 756 -5.44 6.90 19.51
C ASN A 756 -6.32 7.46 20.64
N LEU A 757 -7.57 7.81 20.31
CA LEU A 757 -8.55 8.31 21.29
C LEU A 757 -9.17 7.19 22.15
N ALA A 758 -9.04 5.92 21.74
CA ALA A 758 -9.67 4.81 22.45
C ALA A 758 -9.03 4.50 23.83
N ASN A 759 -7.82 5.03 24.08
CA ASN A 759 -7.12 4.88 25.36
C ASN A 759 -7.11 6.18 26.18
N GLU A 760 -8.01 7.13 25.87
CA GLU A 760 -8.10 8.37 26.64
C GLU A 760 -8.57 8.10 28.08
N ARG A 761 -8.08 8.89 29.03
CA ARG A 761 -8.46 8.75 30.42
C ARG A 761 -9.81 9.42 30.62
N VAL A 762 -10.81 8.62 31.02
CA VAL A 762 -12.17 9.09 31.29
C VAL A 762 -12.54 8.83 32.76
N VAL A 763 -13.03 9.86 33.45
CA VAL A 763 -13.57 9.75 34.82
C VAL A 763 -15.04 10.18 34.82
N ARG A 764 -15.94 9.28 35.24
CA ARG A 764 -17.39 9.50 35.24
C ARG A 764 -17.97 9.36 36.65
N GLY A 765 -19.01 10.13 36.93
CA GLY A 765 -19.75 10.00 38.19
C GLY A 765 -20.94 10.94 38.29
N GLN A 766 -21.46 11.07 39.50
CA GLN A 766 -22.52 12.00 39.87
C GLN A 766 -22.04 12.91 40.99
N ALA A 767 -22.58 14.13 41.04
CA ALA A 767 -22.29 15.09 42.09
C ALA A 767 -23.48 16.04 42.33
N VAL A 768 -23.48 16.74 43.46
CA VAL A 768 -24.35 17.90 43.72
C VAL A 768 -23.55 19.22 43.70
N PRO A 769 -24.20 20.37 43.44
CA PRO A 769 -23.54 21.68 43.56
C PRO A 769 -22.89 21.86 44.95
N GLY A 770 -21.65 22.34 44.97
CA GLY A 770 -20.84 22.53 46.17
C GLY A 770 -19.92 21.35 46.53
N GLU A 771 -20.11 20.17 45.93
CA GLU A 771 -19.18 19.05 46.13
C GLU A 771 -17.84 19.30 45.44
N ALA A 772 -16.77 18.84 46.09
CA ALA A 772 -15.41 18.84 45.55
C ALA A 772 -14.94 17.42 45.29
N LEU A 773 -14.30 17.22 44.15
CA LEU A 773 -13.77 15.96 43.69
C LEU A 773 -12.25 16.04 43.55
N SER A 774 -11.54 15.05 44.11
CA SER A 774 -10.10 14.88 43.92
C SER A 774 -9.82 13.66 43.05
N PHE A 775 -8.95 13.80 42.06
CA PHE A 775 -8.49 12.67 41.25
C PHE A 775 -7.33 11.96 41.97
N ALA A 776 -7.44 10.63 42.17
CA ALA A 776 -6.39 9.84 42.83
C ALA A 776 -5.03 9.96 42.12
N THR A 777 -5.06 10.05 40.79
CA THR A 777 -3.92 10.48 39.95
C THR A 777 -4.33 11.80 39.28
N PRO A 778 -3.56 12.88 39.35
CA PRO A 778 -3.86 14.09 38.59
C PRO A 778 -3.89 13.81 37.08
N PHE A 779 -4.70 14.56 36.33
CA PHE A 779 -4.53 14.66 34.88
C PHE A 779 -3.22 15.42 34.55
N ALA A 780 -2.66 15.22 33.36
CA ALA A 780 -1.45 15.91 32.92
C ALA A 780 -1.71 17.40 32.60
N ALA A 781 -2.94 17.75 32.24
CA ALA A 781 -3.46 19.11 32.07
C ALA A 781 -4.84 19.24 32.74
N ARG A 782 -5.44 20.44 32.74
CA ARG A 782 -6.83 20.57 33.17
C ARG A 782 -7.70 19.73 32.22
N PRO A 783 -8.50 18.77 32.71
CA PRO A 783 -9.28 17.91 31.82
C PRO A 783 -10.40 18.71 31.14
N LEU A 784 -10.95 18.19 30.05
CA LEU A 784 -12.26 18.62 29.58
C LEU A 784 -13.33 18.06 30.51
N VAL A 785 -14.41 18.80 30.74
CA VAL A 785 -15.54 18.34 31.57
C VAL A 785 -16.85 18.51 30.82
N ARG A 786 -17.66 17.44 30.83
CA ARG A 786 -19.06 17.47 30.42
C ARG A 786 -19.92 17.22 31.64
N THR A 787 -20.98 17.99 31.81
CA THR A 787 -21.94 17.83 32.91
C THR A 787 -23.36 17.75 32.36
N GLY A 788 -24.28 17.17 33.15
CA GLY A 788 -25.72 17.17 32.85
C GLY A 788 -26.57 17.11 34.11
N GLY A 789 -27.88 17.36 34.02
CA GLY A 789 -28.80 17.33 35.17
C GLY A 789 -28.91 18.64 35.97
N GLY A 790 -28.28 19.73 35.53
CA GLY A 790 -28.24 21.01 36.26
C GLY A 790 -26.90 21.25 36.97
N LEU A 791 -26.01 20.27 36.95
CA LEU A 791 -24.63 20.35 37.43
C LEU A 791 -23.77 21.16 36.45
N LEU A 792 -22.86 21.99 36.97
CA LEU A 792 -21.91 22.80 36.21
C LEU A 792 -20.53 22.75 36.88
N VAL A 793 -19.47 23.01 36.11
CA VAL A 793 -18.11 23.25 36.63
C VAL A 793 -17.60 24.51 35.95
N LYS A 794 -17.16 25.50 36.72
CA LYS A 794 -16.51 26.69 36.15
C LYS A 794 -15.05 26.37 35.86
N SER A 795 -14.47 27.00 34.84
CA SER A 795 -13.08 26.77 34.47
C SER A 795 -12.09 27.07 35.62
N ALA A 796 -12.34 28.11 36.41
CA ALA A 796 -11.52 28.45 37.59
C ALA A 796 -11.58 27.39 38.71
N ASP A 797 -12.66 26.59 38.74
CA ASP A 797 -12.88 25.54 39.73
C ASP A 797 -12.36 24.17 39.24
N LEU A 798 -11.69 24.14 38.09
CA LEU A 798 -11.17 22.94 37.45
C LEU A 798 -9.63 22.95 37.41
N THR A 799 -9.02 21.94 38.01
CA THR A 799 -7.57 21.78 38.06
C THR A 799 -7.17 20.38 37.56
N PRO A 800 -5.88 20.13 37.28
CA PRO A 800 -5.43 18.78 36.97
C PRO A 800 -5.67 17.79 38.13
N ALA A 801 -5.73 18.26 39.38
CA ALA A 801 -5.89 17.42 40.56
C ALA A 801 -7.34 17.23 41.03
N GLY A 802 -8.30 18.01 40.51
CA GLY A 802 -9.68 17.94 40.97
C GLY A 802 -10.59 19.03 40.41
N ALA A 803 -11.86 18.98 40.80
CA ALA A 803 -12.89 19.91 40.37
C ALA A 803 -13.83 20.25 41.53
N THR A 804 -14.35 21.48 41.58
CA THR A 804 -15.48 21.84 42.45
C THR A 804 -16.72 22.08 41.61
N PHE A 805 -17.83 21.46 41.98
CA PHE A 805 -19.08 21.53 41.24
C PHE A 805 -19.95 22.71 41.68
N SER A 806 -20.72 23.24 40.74
CA SER A 806 -21.71 24.29 40.92
C SER A 806 -22.98 23.93 40.13
N GLY A 807 -23.89 24.88 39.93
CA GLY A 807 -25.12 24.68 39.15
C GLY A 807 -26.40 24.75 39.99
N THR A 808 -27.51 24.31 39.41
CA THR A 808 -28.86 24.46 39.96
C THR A 808 -29.42 23.17 40.55
N GLY A 809 -28.75 22.02 40.37
CA GLY A 809 -29.20 20.73 40.89
C GLY A 809 -28.18 19.60 40.70
N PRO A 810 -28.42 18.42 41.31
CA PRO A 810 -27.61 17.21 41.15
C PRO A 810 -27.49 16.80 39.69
N GLY A 811 -26.41 16.12 39.35
CA GLY A 811 -26.20 15.70 37.98
C GLY A 811 -25.07 14.70 37.79
N TRP A 812 -24.77 14.42 36.53
CA TRP A 812 -23.65 13.58 36.13
C TRP A 812 -22.51 14.44 35.59
N TYR A 813 -21.30 13.90 35.66
CA TYR A 813 -20.10 14.49 35.05
C TYR A 813 -19.27 13.43 34.30
N GLU A 814 -18.51 13.89 33.31
CA GLU A 814 -17.50 13.13 32.57
C GLU A 814 -16.27 14.03 32.36
N PHE A 815 -15.13 13.66 32.95
CA PHE A 815 -13.85 14.29 32.70
C PHE A 815 -13.06 13.48 31.67
N VAL A 816 -12.43 14.17 30.71
CA VAL A 816 -11.61 13.58 29.65
C VAL A 816 -10.25 14.26 29.59
N GLY A 817 -9.17 13.49 29.55
CA GLY A 817 -7.80 14.01 29.51
C GLY A 817 -6.74 12.91 29.41
N GLU A 818 -5.49 13.28 29.69
CA GLU A 818 -4.35 12.36 29.87
C GLU A 818 -4.01 12.14 31.35
#